data_AF-A0A4V2TQT3-F1
#
_entry.id   AF-A0A4V2TQT3-F1
#
_cell.length_a   1.000
_cell.length_b   1.000
_cell.length_c   1.000
_cell.angle_alpha   90.00
_cell.angle_beta   90.00
_cell.angle_gamma   90.00
#
_symmetry.space_group_name_H-M   'P 1'
#
loop_
_entity.id
_entity.type
_entity.pdbx_description
1 polymer ?
#
loop_
_entity_poly.entity_id
_entity_poly.type
_entity_poly.pdbx_seq_one_letter_code
_entity_poly.pdbx_strand_id
1 'polypeptide(L)'
;MYTKDVLPQGSDDFHQFRFSDIHFNNENRYSFYSWMSNLSDSNAPIRILTLKKNEGHFSILSLGIPYDIIVVYDTPVLSLLCNCSESEEFCIHQKLVLNEIFKNDQVYLFFSDHAYQNYLTKIAVKYGIEDEQQLEDYFEIQCIDGVVKTIKKQDNLLDLSQDILNTATNPDLKRNNKELEQLSNILVLKEHKYYKHPQVLLYRAARAKNGSLKNPVQQLSCEEMIWKSKDITESQFFTALHFLGQNTIEESKQQITAFKKLIKNPLGLEIYQHDKSLSQTIGANSLTQITLRELPKTIRIDIDRVGRFFTVRSSIQIAGQDHALQQLPVVFDYFIQLQQHFYFIEHAQILALFKLFNTTADHLIVHQSKFEGFNKDFLVAMEEIVEVNYLHIPKANSKQIKEQQFYNDTESIIYLEESGDYINLIPTMRYADVEVPVRSRRSIFGFDKNGQKFLVKRDLEAELKIISLIIKQHPYFQEQLDEDFQHFYLHRKHFLELDWFLNVFEDWRNHHISIIGFNEIKANKFNSFKGKIAIHVLSGQNWFNVNVDLQFGKSKGSLKNLQKAIRNKSKFITLDDGTQGILPEEWLNKFEQFFLAGEIIDDSHLQIAETNYTAIDQYFEEQWLSQIAKERLEEIKSKIRNIDQVKPVILSKDFIGELRNYQHDGLNWLNFLDEFNFGGCLADDMGLGKTIQVIAFILDQRKKVKNNCNLLVLPTTLIFNWKNELEKFAPSIKVLILQGADRQKNTFGFDQYDLILVSYHNLLTDINHLKKHTFNYIFLDESQQIKNPESQRYQAVTKLSSRNRIVITGTPIENSTMDLFAQLSFANPGLLGSKKYFKDVYTTPIDGFSNKKRLEELQRKVKPFILRRTKTEVAKELPAKNEIVLYCEMKPAQRHIYDTYEKEFREFISVKDGDEIRKSPMHVLKGLTKLRQICNSTKLLKTDDLSVEQDACKIEMLIEQVLDKSPYQKIIIFSQFVSMLNLIETALAKHDIKVLKLTGQTRDRQHIVTQFQENEAQRVILISLKAGGTGLNLTAASLVYLVDPWWNPAVEAQAIDRAFRIGQAKDVTAIRLICPDTVEDKIMKLQANKTAIADNIISSTYNPIADFMNKERLLSLFQ
;
A
#
# COMPACT_ATOMS: atom_id res chain seq x y z
N MET A 1 -60.42 39.78 -5.81
CA MET A 1 -61.03 38.55 -6.36
C MET A 1 -59.88 37.68 -6.80
N TYR A 2 -59.54 36.67 -6.01
CA TYR A 2 -58.47 35.72 -6.30
C TYR A 2 -58.90 34.85 -7.48
N THR A 3 -58.06 34.72 -8.51
CA THR A 3 -58.24 33.66 -9.51
C THR A 3 -58.20 32.33 -8.76
N LYS A 4 -59.28 31.56 -8.88
CA LYS A 4 -59.61 30.38 -8.07
C LYS A 4 -58.66 29.19 -8.26
N ASP A 5 -57.58 29.35 -9.02
CA ASP A 5 -56.69 28.27 -9.49
C ASP A 5 -55.28 28.31 -8.89
N VAL A 6 -54.99 29.19 -7.91
CA VAL A 6 -53.63 29.33 -7.33
C VAL A 6 -53.58 29.15 -5.80
N LEU A 7 -54.71 29.14 -5.10
CA LEU A 7 -54.74 28.80 -3.66
C LEU A 7 -55.09 27.30 -3.50
N PRO A 8 -54.21 26.48 -2.91
CA PRO A 8 -54.53 25.10 -2.55
C PRO A 8 -55.76 25.05 -1.61
N GLN A 9 -56.51 23.93 -1.59
CA GLN A 9 -57.58 23.73 -0.61
C GLN A 9 -57.02 23.85 0.82
N GLY A 10 -57.37 24.92 1.55
CA GLY A 10 -56.88 25.21 2.91
C GLY A 10 -56.15 26.55 3.05
N SER A 11 -56.66 27.64 2.46
CA SER A 11 -56.03 28.97 2.47
C SER A 11 -56.02 29.70 3.83
N ASP A 12 -56.43 29.07 4.91
CA ASP A 12 -56.44 29.66 6.27
C ASP A 12 -55.06 29.57 6.97
N ASP A 13 -54.12 28.78 6.43
CA ASP A 13 -52.81 28.49 7.05
C ASP A 13 -51.63 29.32 6.51
N PHE A 14 -51.86 30.26 5.59
CA PHE A 14 -50.80 31.11 5.02
C PHE A 14 -50.90 32.56 5.53
N HIS A 15 -49.81 33.10 6.07
CA HIS A 15 -49.73 34.54 6.38
C HIS A 15 -49.24 35.32 5.15
N GLN A 16 -49.77 36.54 4.96
CA GLN A 16 -49.51 37.38 3.78
C GLN A 16 -48.77 38.66 4.16
N PHE A 17 -47.71 38.98 3.42
CA PHE A 17 -47.05 40.28 3.43
C PHE A 17 -47.20 40.99 2.07
N ARG A 18 -47.31 42.32 2.06
CA ARG A 18 -47.45 43.11 0.82
C ARG A 18 -46.43 44.24 0.76
N PHE A 19 -45.73 44.34 -0.37
CA PHE A 19 -44.91 45.50 -0.72
C PHE A 19 -45.63 46.36 -1.76
N SER A 20 -45.76 47.65 -1.49
CA SER A 20 -46.20 48.66 -2.47
C SER A 20 -45.05 49.30 -3.23
N ASP A 21 -43.82 49.17 -2.72
CA ASP A 21 -42.69 49.99 -3.12
C ASP A 21 -41.69 49.23 -4.02
N ILE A 22 -41.95 47.95 -4.32
CA ILE A 22 -41.10 47.14 -5.20
C ILE A 22 -41.69 47.12 -6.61
N HIS A 23 -40.92 47.60 -7.58
CA HIS A 23 -41.32 47.69 -8.99
C HIS A 23 -40.30 47.00 -9.89
N PHE A 24 -40.54 45.72 -10.22
CA PHE A 24 -39.67 44.89 -11.06
C PHE A 24 -39.41 45.44 -12.48
N ASN A 25 -40.23 46.39 -12.96
CA ASN A 25 -40.04 47.04 -14.26
C ASN A 25 -39.25 48.37 -14.20
N ASN A 26 -39.23 49.06 -13.05
CA ASN A 26 -38.60 50.37 -12.90
C ASN A 26 -37.33 50.35 -12.03
N GLU A 27 -37.15 49.31 -11.23
CA GLU A 27 -36.00 49.20 -10.33
C GLU A 27 -34.92 48.31 -10.93
N ASN A 28 -33.66 48.71 -10.75
CA ASN A 28 -32.53 47.89 -11.17
C ASN A 28 -32.52 46.61 -10.32
N ARG A 29 -32.39 45.43 -10.94
CA ARG A 29 -32.32 44.15 -10.21
C ARG A 29 -31.21 44.07 -9.16
N TYR A 30 -30.22 44.97 -9.24
CA TYR A 30 -29.13 45.13 -8.28
C TYR A 30 -29.42 46.15 -7.16
N SER A 31 -30.64 46.69 -7.08
CA SER A 31 -31.08 47.58 -6.01
C SER A 31 -31.02 46.87 -4.66
N PHE A 32 -30.33 47.48 -3.70
CA PHE A 32 -30.16 46.91 -2.36
C PHE A 32 -31.23 47.46 -1.42
N TYR A 33 -32.12 46.59 -0.93
CA TYR A 33 -33.13 46.96 0.06
C TYR A 33 -32.62 46.69 1.48
N SER A 34 -33.08 47.48 2.45
CA SER A 34 -32.67 47.33 3.86
C SER A 34 -32.98 45.96 4.47
N TRP A 35 -33.99 45.23 3.96
CA TRP A 35 -34.28 43.86 4.38
C TRP A 35 -33.29 42.82 3.80
N MET A 36 -32.46 43.18 2.81
CA MET A 36 -31.46 42.28 2.23
C MET A 36 -30.17 42.19 3.06
N SER A 37 -29.89 43.17 3.94
CA SER A 37 -28.78 43.08 4.89
C SER A 37 -29.03 41.97 5.93
N ASN A 38 -28.03 41.10 6.13
CA ASN A 38 -28.03 39.90 7.00
C ASN A 38 -28.65 38.60 6.43
N LEU A 39 -29.01 38.51 5.14
CA LEU A 39 -29.41 37.24 4.49
C LEU A 39 -28.21 36.34 4.07
N SER A 40 -26.97 36.78 4.30
CA SER A 40 -25.75 36.15 3.79
C SER A 40 -25.33 34.85 4.47
N ASP A 41 -25.92 34.48 5.62
CA ASP A 41 -25.52 33.31 6.41
C ASP A 41 -26.53 32.13 6.38
N SER A 42 -27.62 32.22 5.61
CA SER A 42 -28.64 31.16 5.50
C SER A 42 -28.67 30.50 4.12
N ASN A 43 -27.99 29.36 3.96
CA ASN A 43 -27.97 28.54 2.74
C ASN A 43 -29.11 27.49 2.73
N ALA A 44 -30.37 27.94 2.76
CA ALA A 44 -31.51 27.03 2.60
C ALA A 44 -31.79 26.80 1.10
N PRO A 45 -31.81 25.54 0.61
CA PRO A 45 -32.07 25.27 -0.80
C PRO A 45 -33.52 25.59 -1.15
N ILE A 46 -33.71 26.52 -2.09
CA ILE A 46 -35.02 26.94 -2.58
C ILE A 46 -35.36 26.12 -3.82
N ARG A 47 -36.49 25.42 -3.79
CA ARG A 47 -37.01 24.67 -4.94
C ARG A 47 -38.16 25.42 -5.57
N ILE A 48 -38.06 25.67 -6.87
CA ILE A 48 -39.16 26.24 -7.66
C ILE A 48 -40.16 25.12 -7.95
N LEU A 49 -41.40 25.28 -7.50
CA LEU A 49 -42.50 24.35 -7.79
C LEU A 49 -43.20 24.74 -9.09
N THR A 50 -43.61 26.01 -9.21
CA THR A 50 -44.24 26.54 -10.43
C THR A 50 -43.87 28.01 -10.64
N LEU A 51 -43.65 28.42 -11.89
CA LEU A 51 -43.42 29.81 -12.28
C LEU A 51 -44.34 30.16 -13.45
N LYS A 52 -45.09 31.24 -13.30
CA LYS A 52 -45.98 31.85 -14.31
C LYS A 52 -45.70 33.36 -14.34
N LYS A 53 -46.14 34.04 -15.39
CA LYS A 53 -45.96 35.49 -15.49
C LYS A 53 -46.61 36.15 -14.27
N ASN A 54 -45.80 36.94 -13.54
CA ASN A 54 -46.11 37.62 -12.29
C ASN A 54 -46.48 36.72 -11.09
N GLU A 55 -46.32 35.40 -11.18
CA GLU A 55 -46.68 34.46 -10.12
C GLU A 55 -45.63 33.35 -9.96
N GLY A 56 -45.20 33.07 -8.74
CA GLY A 56 -44.24 31.98 -8.47
C GLY A 56 -44.55 31.25 -7.18
N HIS A 57 -44.42 29.92 -7.21
CA HIS A 57 -44.56 29.05 -6.05
C HIS A 57 -43.24 28.35 -5.79
N PHE A 58 -42.73 28.53 -4.58
CA PHE A 58 -41.43 28.06 -4.14
C PHE A 58 -41.59 27.25 -2.86
N SER A 59 -40.74 26.25 -2.69
CA SER A 59 -40.66 25.47 -1.46
C SER A 59 -39.26 25.62 -0.88
N ILE A 60 -39.16 25.96 0.40
CA ILE A 60 -37.90 26.10 1.14
C ILE A 60 -37.85 25.01 2.20
N LEU A 61 -36.76 24.25 2.23
CA LEU A 61 -36.48 23.32 3.33
C LEU A 61 -35.70 24.05 4.43
N SER A 62 -36.34 24.28 5.58
CA SER A 62 -35.70 24.86 6.77
C SER A 62 -35.86 23.90 7.96
N LEU A 63 -34.75 23.52 8.60
CA LEU A 63 -34.71 22.53 9.71
C LEU A 63 -35.43 21.20 9.40
N GLY A 64 -35.44 20.78 8.12
CA GLY A 64 -36.03 19.51 7.67
C GLY A 64 -37.54 19.55 7.36
N ILE A 65 -38.19 20.71 7.49
CA ILE A 65 -39.61 20.92 7.18
C ILE A 65 -39.72 21.76 5.91
N PRO A 66 -40.53 21.35 4.90
CA PRO A 66 -40.78 22.16 3.71
C PRO A 66 -41.83 23.25 4.02
N TYR A 67 -41.46 24.50 3.75
CA TYR A 67 -42.36 25.64 3.77
C TYR A 67 -42.63 26.11 2.36
N ASP A 68 -43.88 26.40 2.06
CA ASP A 68 -44.32 26.83 0.74
C ASP A 68 -44.56 28.33 0.75
N ILE A 69 -43.99 29.01 -0.26
CA ILE A 69 -44.05 30.44 -0.45
C ILE A 69 -44.64 30.73 -1.82
N ILE A 70 -45.72 31.50 -1.85
CA ILE A 70 -46.38 31.93 -3.08
C ILE A 70 -46.18 33.43 -3.24
N VAL A 71 -45.64 33.83 -4.39
CA VAL A 71 -45.37 35.21 -4.78
C VAL A 71 -46.33 35.58 -5.89
N VAL A 72 -47.07 36.67 -5.72
CA VAL A 72 -48.01 37.20 -6.71
C VAL A 72 -47.76 38.69 -6.88
N TYR A 73 -47.43 39.13 -8.08
CA TYR A 73 -47.14 40.51 -8.41
C TYR A 73 -48.26 41.11 -9.25
N ASP A 74 -49.16 41.86 -8.60
CA ASP A 74 -50.22 42.59 -9.28
C ASP A 74 -49.84 44.08 -9.28
N THR A 75 -49.07 44.48 -10.28
CA THR A 75 -48.38 45.78 -10.36
C THR A 75 -49.32 46.95 -9.98
N PRO A 76 -48.98 47.81 -8.99
CA PRO A 76 -47.68 47.95 -8.34
C PRO A 76 -47.46 47.10 -7.07
N VAL A 77 -48.41 46.26 -6.66
CA VAL A 77 -48.40 45.57 -5.35
C VAL A 77 -47.84 44.15 -5.47
N LEU A 78 -46.78 43.86 -4.73
CA LEU A 78 -46.21 42.53 -4.57
C LEU A 78 -46.74 41.86 -3.31
N SER A 79 -47.40 40.71 -3.46
CA SER A 79 -47.91 39.88 -2.37
C SER A 79 -47.06 38.63 -2.19
N LEU A 80 -46.67 38.34 -0.94
CA LEU A 80 -45.90 37.17 -0.54
C LEU A 80 -46.71 36.40 0.51
N LEU A 81 -47.05 35.15 0.24
CA LEU A 81 -47.75 34.26 1.15
C LEU A 81 -46.82 33.15 1.60
N CYS A 82 -46.83 32.80 2.89
CA CYS A 82 -46.02 31.72 3.45
C CYS A 82 -46.83 30.93 4.48
N ASN A 83 -46.66 29.60 4.53
CA ASN A 83 -47.35 28.72 5.49
C ASN A 83 -46.60 28.52 6.82
N CYS A 84 -45.60 29.35 7.13
CA CYS A 84 -44.88 29.24 8.39
C CYS A 84 -45.64 29.89 9.54
N SER A 85 -45.42 29.40 10.76
CA SER A 85 -46.09 29.87 11.98
C SER A 85 -45.43 31.12 12.62
N GLU A 86 -44.52 31.80 11.91
CA GLU A 86 -43.77 32.94 12.46
C GLU A 86 -44.68 34.17 12.66
N SER A 87 -44.47 34.89 13.76
CA SER A 87 -45.27 36.05 14.16
C SER A 87 -44.83 37.38 13.53
N GLU A 88 -43.74 37.39 12.74
CA GLU A 88 -43.30 38.59 12.03
C GLU A 88 -44.13 38.82 10.76
N GLU A 89 -44.54 40.06 10.50
CA GLU A 89 -45.35 40.37 9.31
C GLU A 89 -44.63 39.95 8.00
N PHE A 90 -43.29 40.04 7.95
CA PHE A 90 -42.46 39.62 6.82
C PHE A 90 -41.39 38.60 7.25
N CYS A 91 -41.70 37.32 7.10
CA CYS A 91 -40.88 36.21 7.63
C CYS A 91 -39.57 36.00 6.85
N ILE A 92 -38.65 35.22 7.42
CA ILE A 92 -37.36 34.92 6.78
C ILE A 92 -37.50 34.15 5.47
N HIS A 93 -38.50 33.26 5.37
CA HIS A 93 -38.75 32.47 4.16
C HIS A 93 -39.16 33.35 2.98
N GLN A 94 -40.03 34.34 3.22
CA GLN A 94 -40.45 35.30 2.19
C GLN A 94 -39.28 36.20 1.74
N LYS A 95 -38.42 36.63 2.69
CA LYS A 95 -37.18 37.38 2.39
C LYS A 95 -36.23 36.58 1.49
N LEU A 96 -36.05 35.29 1.75
CA LEU A 96 -35.17 34.42 0.98
C LEU A 96 -35.67 34.18 -0.45
N VAL A 97 -36.96 33.86 -0.63
CA VAL A 97 -37.55 33.71 -1.97
C VAL A 97 -37.46 35.01 -2.76
N LEU A 98 -37.79 36.15 -2.14
CA LEU A 98 -37.73 37.42 -2.82
C LEU A 98 -36.31 37.79 -3.27
N ASN A 99 -35.30 37.52 -2.42
CA ASN A 99 -33.89 37.69 -2.79
C ASN A 99 -33.47 36.78 -3.95
N GLU A 100 -33.93 35.53 -3.98
CA GLU A 100 -33.65 34.59 -5.07
C GLU A 100 -34.27 35.05 -6.39
N ILE A 101 -35.48 35.61 -6.37
CA ILE A 101 -36.11 36.21 -7.56
C ILE A 101 -35.23 37.34 -8.11
N PHE A 102 -34.64 38.20 -7.28
CA PHE A 102 -33.75 39.27 -7.75
C PHE A 102 -32.39 38.79 -8.27
N LYS A 103 -31.83 37.74 -7.66
CA LYS A 103 -30.51 37.19 -8.03
C LYS A 103 -30.53 36.30 -9.27
N ASN A 104 -31.61 35.55 -9.47
CA ASN A 104 -31.68 34.53 -10.50
C ASN A 104 -32.36 35.07 -11.75
N ASP A 105 -31.56 35.36 -12.78
CA ASP A 105 -31.99 35.92 -14.06
C ASP A 105 -33.13 35.13 -14.72
N GLN A 106 -33.19 33.82 -14.52
CA GLN A 106 -34.22 32.96 -15.10
C GLN A 106 -35.56 33.06 -14.37
N VAL A 107 -35.54 33.35 -13.07
CA VAL A 107 -36.74 33.52 -12.24
C VAL A 107 -37.25 34.97 -12.32
N TYR A 108 -36.34 35.93 -12.23
CA TYR A 108 -36.62 37.37 -12.38
C TYR A 108 -37.40 37.67 -13.66
N LEU A 109 -37.07 36.94 -14.73
CA LEU A 109 -37.71 37.00 -16.03
C LEU A 109 -39.24 36.99 -15.95
N PHE A 110 -39.83 36.22 -15.04
CA PHE A 110 -41.29 36.07 -14.94
C PHE A 110 -41.98 37.23 -14.23
N PHE A 111 -41.24 38.09 -13.51
CA PHE A 111 -41.81 39.21 -12.75
C PHE A 111 -41.49 40.58 -13.36
N SER A 112 -40.56 40.64 -14.33
CA SER A 112 -40.18 41.87 -15.05
C SER A 112 -40.57 41.77 -16.52
N ASP A 113 -41.55 42.55 -16.95
CA ASP A 113 -41.98 42.65 -18.35
C ASP A 113 -40.83 43.07 -19.26
N HIS A 114 -39.95 43.98 -18.82
CA HIS A 114 -38.81 44.40 -19.64
C HIS A 114 -37.79 43.26 -19.82
N ALA A 115 -37.52 42.46 -18.77
CA ALA A 115 -36.66 41.28 -18.91
C ALA A 115 -37.32 40.20 -19.77
N TYR A 116 -38.63 39.97 -19.57
CA TYR A 116 -39.44 39.02 -20.33
C TYR A 116 -39.41 39.33 -21.83
N GLN A 117 -39.69 40.58 -22.18
CA GLN A 117 -39.66 41.07 -23.56
C GLN A 117 -38.28 40.97 -24.17
N ASN A 118 -37.21 41.43 -23.49
CA ASN A 118 -35.85 41.32 -24.02
C ASN A 118 -35.40 39.87 -24.28
N TYR A 119 -35.81 38.93 -23.43
CA TYR A 119 -35.53 37.52 -23.65
C TYR A 119 -36.31 36.98 -24.86
N LEU A 120 -37.58 37.35 -25.01
CA LEU A 120 -38.36 37.02 -26.21
C LEU A 120 -37.77 37.65 -27.47
N THR A 121 -37.33 38.91 -27.45
CA THR A 121 -36.68 39.58 -28.59
C THR A 121 -35.43 38.82 -29.02
N LYS A 122 -34.58 38.40 -28.07
CA LYS A 122 -33.38 37.59 -28.37
C LYS A 122 -33.70 36.25 -29.01
N ILE A 123 -34.83 35.64 -28.65
CA ILE A 123 -35.28 34.40 -29.27
C ILE A 123 -35.89 34.70 -30.64
N ALA A 124 -36.69 35.75 -30.75
CA ALA A 124 -37.37 36.20 -31.96
C ALA A 124 -36.40 36.51 -33.10
N VAL A 125 -35.16 36.95 -32.80
CA VAL A 125 -34.07 37.09 -33.80
C VAL A 125 -33.86 35.82 -34.60
N LYS A 126 -33.95 34.64 -33.96
CA LYS A 126 -33.80 33.35 -34.67
C LYS A 126 -34.95 33.10 -35.66
N TYR A 127 -36.09 33.76 -35.48
CA TYR A 127 -37.28 33.61 -36.30
C TYR A 127 -37.48 34.83 -37.22
N GLY A 128 -36.58 35.81 -37.20
CA GLY A 128 -36.62 37.03 -38.03
C GLY A 128 -37.78 37.97 -37.72
N ILE A 129 -38.30 37.94 -36.49
CA ILE A 129 -39.44 38.75 -36.04
C ILE A 129 -39.10 39.59 -34.80
N GLU A 130 -37.82 39.89 -34.58
CA GLU A 130 -37.33 40.64 -33.42
C GLU A 130 -37.91 42.05 -33.26
N ASP A 131 -38.35 42.68 -34.36
CA ASP A 131 -38.92 44.03 -34.37
C ASP A 131 -40.46 44.04 -34.23
N GLU A 132 -41.10 42.89 -34.06
CA GLU A 132 -42.55 42.78 -33.93
C GLU A 132 -43.05 43.26 -32.55
N GLN A 133 -44.15 44.01 -32.52
CA GLN A 133 -44.55 44.75 -31.30
C GLN A 133 -45.16 43.85 -30.20
N GLN A 134 -45.63 42.64 -30.52
CA GLN A 134 -46.28 41.72 -29.58
C GLN A 134 -45.73 40.29 -29.68
N LEU A 135 -44.49 40.08 -29.21
CA LEU A 135 -43.81 38.78 -29.25
C LEU A 135 -44.48 37.68 -28.39
N GLU A 136 -45.30 38.06 -27.41
CA GLU A 136 -46.01 37.14 -26.50
C GLU A 136 -47.15 36.35 -27.18
N ASP A 137 -47.60 36.79 -28.36
CA ASP A 137 -48.60 36.08 -29.16
C ASP A 137 -47.99 34.88 -29.88
N TYR A 138 -46.68 34.90 -30.11
CA TYR A 138 -45.93 33.87 -30.83
C TYR A 138 -45.17 32.92 -29.89
N PHE A 139 -44.70 33.43 -28.76
CA PHE A 139 -43.89 32.68 -27.81
C PHE A 139 -44.44 32.78 -26.38
N GLU A 140 -44.46 31.65 -25.70
CA GLU A 140 -44.75 31.54 -24.27
C GLU A 140 -43.51 31.04 -23.54
N ILE A 141 -43.17 31.63 -22.40
CA ILE A 141 -42.08 31.14 -21.57
C ILE A 141 -42.68 30.32 -20.43
N GLN A 142 -42.27 29.07 -20.29
CA GLN A 142 -42.68 28.19 -19.21
C GLN A 142 -41.46 27.62 -18.48
N CYS A 143 -41.56 27.46 -17.16
CA CYS A 143 -40.55 26.74 -16.38
C CYS A 143 -41.01 25.29 -16.19
N ILE A 144 -40.33 24.34 -16.83
CA ILE A 144 -40.64 22.90 -16.74
C ILE A 144 -39.46 22.23 -16.04
N ASP A 145 -39.73 21.57 -14.90
CA ASP A 145 -38.73 20.92 -14.05
C ASP A 145 -37.56 21.83 -13.63
N GLY A 146 -37.84 23.11 -13.36
CA GLY A 146 -36.83 24.09 -12.94
C GLY A 146 -35.97 24.66 -14.07
N VAL A 147 -36.23 24.29 -15.32
CA VAL A 147 -35.56 24.85 -16.50
C VAL A 147 -36.53 25.72 -17.29
N VAL A 148 -36.14 26.97 -17.56
CA VAL A 148 -36.92 27.88 -18.39
C VAL A 148 -36.83 27.45 -19.86
N LYS A 149 -37.98 27.16 -20.45
CA LYS A 149 -38.13 26.76 -21.85
C LYS A 149 -39.11 27.71 -22.54
N THR A 150 -38.80 28.06 -23.78
CA THR A 150 -39.69 28.84 -24.63
C THR A 150 -40.49 27.90 -25.51
N ILE A 151 -41.81 28.03 -25.45
CA ILE A 151 -42.78 27.26 -26.20
C ILE A 151 -43.36 28.17 -27.28
N LYS A 152 -43.46 27.66 -28.50
CA LYS A 152 -44.10 28.38 -29.61
C LYS A 152 -45.61 28.18 -29.50
N LYS A 153 -46.39 29.27 -29.48
CA LYS A 153 -47.86 29.19 -29.47
C LYS A 153 -48.44 28.86 -30.84
N GLN A 154 -47.68 29.15 -31.90
CA GLN A 154 -48.02 28.79 -33.26
C GLN A 154 -46.96 27.81 -33.80
N ASP A 155 -47.37 26.58 -34.07
CA ASP A 155 -46.48 25.51 -34.55
C ASP A 155 -45.80 25.83 -35.90
N ASN A 156 -46.34 26.80 -36.65
CA ASN A 156 -45.89 27.15 -37.98
C ASN A 156 -44.78 28.23 -38.01
N LEU A 157 -44.32 28.73 -36.85
CA LEU A 157 -43.17 29.65 -36.79
C LEU A 157 -41.86 28.90 -37.01
N LEU A 158 -41.23 29.18 -38.16
CA LEU A 158 -40.00 28.55 -38.62
C LEU A 158 -38.77 29.27 -38.05
N ASP A 159 -37.90 28.51 -37.38
CA ASP A 159 -36.61 29.01 -36.91
C ASP A 159 -35.69 29.19 -38.12
N LEU A 160 -35.35 30.44 -38.42
CA LEU A 160 -34.52 30.91 -39.53
C LEU A 160 -33.02 30.94 -39.17
N SER A 161 -32.60 30.34 -38.05
CA SER A 161 -31.18 30.11 -37.80
C SER A 161 -30.57 29.23 -38.90
N GLN A 162 -29.31 29.51 -39.27
CA GLN A 162 -28.66 29.05 -40.50
C GLN A 162 -28.65 27.53 -40.74
N ASP A 163 -28.95 26.70 -39.73
CA ASP A 163 -28.99 25.25 -39.86
C ASP A 163 -30.33 24.68 -40.38
N ILE A 164 -31.47 25.38 -40.23
CA ILE A 164 -32.78 24.90 -40.74
C ILE A 164 -33.07 25.40 -42.16
N LEU A 165 -32.61 26.61 -42.50
CA LEU A 165 -32.71 27.14 -43.88
C LEU A 165 -31.92 26.31 -44.92
N ASN A 166 -30.95 25.49 -44.48
CA ASN A 166 -30.21 24.56 -45.34
C ASN A 166 -30.91 23.21 -45.58
N THR A 167 -31.96 22.87 -44.83
CA THR A 167 -32.71 21.61 -45.00
C THR A 167 -34.00 21.75 -45.82
N ALA A 168 -34.45 22.99 -46.11
CA ALA A 168 -35.70 23.26 -46.84
C ALA A 168 -35.54 23.61 -48.34
N THR A 169 -34.36 23.40 -48.95
CA THR A 169 -34.21 23.49 -50.43
C THR A 169 -33.36 22.36 -51.03
N ASN A 170 -33.71 21.09 -50.75
CA ASN A 170 -34.22 20.15 -51.77
C ASN A 170 -34.12 18.67 -51.33
N PRO A 171 -35.24 17.97 -51.13
CA PRO A 171 -35.38 16.58 -51.48
C PRO A 171 -35.85 16.49 -52.94
N ASP A 172 -35.03 15.86 -53.79
CA ASP A 172 -35.41 15.63 -55.17
C ASP A 172 -36.39 14.44 -55.25
N LEU A 173 -37.69 14.72 -55.41
CA LEU A 173 -38.67 13.77 -55.94
C LEU A 173 -39.66 14.48 -56.88
N LYS A 174 -39.31 14.46 -58.17
CA LYS A 174 -40.18 14.34 -59.35
C LYS A 174 -41.63 14.86 -59.20
N ARG A 175 -41.93 16.01 -59.83
CA ARG A 175 -42.48 16.12 -61.21
C ARG A 175 -42.97 17.54 -61.49
N ASN A 176 -42.64 17.97 -62.70
CA ASN A 176 -43.17 19.09 -63.48
C ASN A 176 -42.61 20.51 -63.21
N ASN A 177 -41.68 20.85 -64.11
CA ASN A 177 -41.63 22.12 -64.85
C ASN A 177 -40.96 23.34 -64.17
N LYS A 178 -39.63 23.29 -64.01
CA LYS A 178 -38.61 24.33 -64.37
C LYS A 178 -37.21 23.80 -63.94
N GLU A 179 -36.21 23.89 -64.81
CA GLU A 179 -34.91 23.21 -64.71
C GLU A 179 -34.08 23.63 -63.47
N LEU A 180 -33.86 22.71 -62.51
CA LEU A 180 -32.97 22.85 -61.35
C LEU A 180 -31.52 22.54 -61.73
N GLU A 181 -30.58 23.46 -61.48
CA GLU A 181 -29.15 23.25 -61.70
C GLU A 181 -28.53 22.49 -60.51
N GLN A 182 -27.91 21.32 -60.73
CA GLN A 182 -27.20 20.57 -59.68
C GLN A 182 -26.01 21.37 -59.15
N LEU A 183 -26.05 21.80 -57.88
CA LEU A 183 -24.93 22.42 -57.18
C LEU A 183 -24.04 21.34 -56.55
N SER A 184 -22.75 21.29 -56.92
CA SER A 184 -21.76 20.37 -56.35
C SER A 184 -20.63 21.13 -55.65
N ASN A 185 -20.21 20.64 -54.48
CA ASN A 185 -18.98 21.09 -53.84
C ASN A 185 -17.78 20.51 -54.61
N ILE A 186 -16.82 21.36 -54.92
CA ILE A 186 -15.60 21.01 -55.66
C ILE A 186 -14.39 21.61 -54.94
N LEU A 187 -13.24 20.99 -55.12
CA LEU A 187 -11.96 21.54 -54.65
C LEU A 187 -11.27 22.24 -55.81
N VAL A 188 -10.79 23.45 -55.58
CA VAL A 188 -10.03 24.21 -56.57
C VAL A 188 -8.59 24.35 -56.10
N LEU A 189 -7.67 23.74 -56.83
CA LEU A 189 -6.23 23.89 -56.72
C LEU A 189 -5.80 25.10 -57.57
N LYS A 190 -5.29 26.14 -56.92
CA LYS A 190 -4.77 27.34 -57.61
C LYS A 190 -3.35 27.66 -57.17
N GLU A 191 -2.61 28.35 -58.02
CA GLU A 191 -1.32 28.89 -57.64
C GLU A 191 -1.51 30.16 -56.79
N HIS A 192 -0.68 30.33 -55.77
CA HIS A 192 -0.66 31.56 -54.96
C HIS A 192 -0.36 32.81 -55.83
N LYS A 193 -0.74 34.00 -55.33
CA LYS A 193 -0.63 35.27 -56.06
C LYS A 193 0.82 35.77 -56.16
N TYR A 194 1.63 35.50 -55.15
CA TYR A 194 3.01 36.00 -55.02
C TYR A 194 4.10 34.91 -55.01
N TYR A 195 3.71 33.63 -54.86
CA TYR A 195 4.62 32.50 -54.71
C TYR A 195 4.14 31.34 -55.60
N LYS A 196 5.04 30.42 -55.97
CA LYS A 196 4.71 29.24 -56.80
C LYS A 196 3.98 28.11 -56.05
N HIS A 197 3.67 28.30 -54.77
CA HIS A 197 3.07 27.26 -53.95
C HIS A 197 1.56 27.08 -54.26
N PRO A 198 1.04 25.83 -54.17
CA PRO A 198 -0.36 25.52 -54.40
C PRO A 198 -1.24 25.88 -53.19
N GLN A 199 -2.41 26.45 -53.47
CA GLN A 199 -3.50 26.63 -52.52
C GLN A 199 -4.69 25.76 -52.91
N VAL A 200 -5.32 25.13 -51.93
CA VAL A 200 -6.51 24.30 -52.14
C VAL A 200 -7.69 24.94 -51.44
N LEU A 201 -8.71 25.31 -52.20
CA LEU A 201 -9.88 26.03 -51.72
C LEU A 201 -11.15 25.24 -52.01
N LEU A 202 -12.11 25.26 -51.09
CA LEU A 202 -13.41 24.65 -51.26
C LEU A 202 -14.34 25.63 -52.00
N TYR A 203 -14.99 25.16 -53.06
CA TYR A 203 -15.93 25.93 -53.88
C TYR A 203 -17.24 25.16 -54.08
N ARG A 204 -18.30 25.88 -54.44
CA ARG A 204 -19.61 25.35 -54.84
C ARG A 204 -19.99 25.92 -56.20
N ALA A 205 -20.39 25.06 -57.12
CA ALA A 205 -20.76 25.46 -58.48
C ALA A 205 -21.90 24.61 -59.04
N ALA A 206 -22.72 25.23 -59.90
CA ALA A 206 -23.81 24.59 -60.64
C ALA A 206 -23.28 23.82 -61.86
N ARG A 207 -24.01 22.81 -62.34
CA ARG A 207 -23.67 22.06 -63.56
C ARG A 207 -24.62 22.34 -64.72
N ALA A 208 -24.06 22.36 -65.93
CA ALA A 208 -24.80 22.29 -67.17
C ALA A 208 -25.18 20.83 -67.52
N LYS A 209 -26.14 20.64 -68.44
CA LYS A 209 -26.63 19.30 -68.84
C LYS A 209 -25.56 18.38 -69.45
N ASN A 210 -24.47 18.96 -69.95
CA ASN A 210 -23.29 18.24 -70.48
C ASN A 210 -22.25 17.91 -69.39
N GLY A 211 -22.52 18.25 -68.12
CA GLY A 211 -21.61 18.03 -66.99
C GLY A 211 -20.59 19.15 -66.72
N SER A 212 -20.51 20.20 -67.56
CA SER A 212 -19.57 21.30 -67.34
C SER A 212 -20.04 22.25 -66.23
N LEU A 213 -19.11 22.86 -65.50
CA LEU A 213 -19.41 23.84 -64.46
C LEU A 213 -20.06 25.11 -65.05
N LYS A 214 -20.94 25.76 -64.28
CA LYS A 214 -21.57 27.06 -64.58
C LYS A 214 -21.09 28.14 -63.60
N ASN A 215 -20.99 29.37 -64.09
CA ASN A 215 -20.74 30.56 -63.26
C ASN A 215 -22.04 31.04 -62.60
N PRO A 216 -21.98 31.62 -61.38
CA PRO A 216 -20.78 31.89 -60.57
C PRO A 216 -20.36 30.69 -59.70
N VAL A 217 -19.05 30.52 -59.51
CA VAL A 217 -18.46 29.54 -58.58
C VAL A 217 -18.22 30.24 -57.23
N GLN A 218 -18.84 29.77 -56.14
CA GLN A 218 -18.79 30.42 -54.83
C GLN A 218 -17.79 29.72 -53.91
N GLN A 219 -16.85 30.45 -53.31
CA GLN A 219 -15.91 29.90 -52.32
C GLN A 219 -16.62 29.65 -50.98
N LEU A 220 -16.33 28.51 -50.33
CA LEU A 220 -16.84 28.14 -49.02
C LEU A 220 -15.74 28.18 -47.95
N SER A 221 -16.11 28.43 -46.70
CA SER A 221 -15.18 28.31 -45.55
C SER A 221 -15.06 26.84 -45.11
N CYS A 222 -13.84 26.38 -44.88
CA CYS A 222 -13.58 25.03 -44.34
C CYS A 222 -13.86 24.94 -42.83
N GLU A 223 -13.88 26.07 -42.10
CA GLU A 223 -14.05 26.10 -40.64
C GLU A 223 -15.39 25.49 -40.20
N GLU A 224 -16.48 25.88 -40.87
CA GLU A 224 -17.81 25.33 -40.62
C GLU A 224 -17.88 23.81 -40.85
N MET A 225 -17.09 23.31 -41.81
CA MET A 225 -17.06 21.89 -42.15
C MET A 225 -16.26 21.06 -41.12
N ILE A 226 -15.23 21.65 -40.51
CA ILE A 226 -14.47 21.03 -39.40
C ILE A 226 -15.40 20.75 -38.22
N TRP A 227 -16.23 21.73 -37.84
CA TRP A 227 -17.17 21.59 -36.72
C TRP A 227 -18.35 20.65 -37.00
N LYS A 228 -18.77 20.53 -38.27
CA LYS A 228 -19.87 19.65 -38.70
C LYS A 228 -19.44 18.20 -38.98
N SER A 229 -18.13 17.93 -39.01
CA SER A 229 -17.58 16.60 -39.24
C SER A 229 -17.93 15.66 -38.10
N LYS A 230 -18.53 14.50 -38.41
CA LYS A 230 -18.85 13.47 -37.40
C LYS A 230 -17.76 12.41 -37.27
N ASP A 231 -16.90 12.30 -38.28
CA ASP A 231 -15.76 11.41 -38.31
C ASP A 231 -14.44 12.17 -38.15
N ILE A 232 -13.48 11.56 -37.46
CA ILE A 232 -12.12 12.05 -37.28
C ILE A 232 -11.43 12.21 -38.64
N THR A 233 -11.70 11.31 -39.61
CA THR A 233 -11.07 11.40 -40.94
C THR A 233 -11.57 12.60 -41.75
N GLU A 234 -12.87 12.91 -41.67
CA GLU A 234 -13.47 14.11 -42.27
C GLU A 234 -12.95 15.38 -41.59
N SER A 235 -12.86 15.39 -40.26
CA SER A 235 -12.33 16.53 -39.50
C SER A 235 -10.87 16.80 -39.87
N GLN A 236 -10.04 15.76 -39.96
CA GLN A 236 -8.64 15.86 -40.41
C GLN A 236 -8.54 16.35 -41.86
N PHE A 237 -9.44 15.92 -42.74
CA PHE A 237 -9.50 16.34 -44.14
C PHE A 237 -9.84 17.84 -44.27
N PHE A 238 -10.87 18.32 -43.57
CA PHE A 238 -11.21 19.75 -43.59
C PHE A 238 -10.19 20.62 -42.87
N THR A 239 -9.54 20.10 -41.82
CA THR A 239 -8.42 20.80 -41.15
C THR A 239 -7.24 20.95 -42.10
N ALA A 240 -6.92 19.91 -42.87
CA ALA A 240 -5.89 19.96 -43.90
C ALA A 240 -6.26 20.95 -45.02
N LEU A 241 -7.51 20.94 -45.49
CA LEU A 241 -8.01 21.91 -46.47
C LEU A 241 -7.94 23.36 -45.96
N HIS A 242 -8.30 23.58 -44.70
CA HIS A 242 -8.21 24.89 -44.07
C HIS A 242 -6.75 25.37 -44.01
N PHE A 243 -5.83 24.51 -43.56
CA PHE A 243 -4.39 24.79 -43.54
C PHE A 243 -3.85 25.11 -44.94
N LEU A 244 -4.18 24.30 -45.96
CA LEU A 244 -3.75 24.51 -47.35
C LEU A 244 -4.43 25.70 -48.05
N GLY A 245 -5.51 26.22 -47.49
CA GLY A 245 -6.20 27.42 -47.94
C GLY A 245 -5.63 28.71 -47.35
N GLN A 246 -4.89 28.64 -46.25
CA GLN A 246 -4.24 29.80 -45.62
C GLN A 246 -2.95 30.23 -46.35
N ASN A 247 -2.59 31.51 -46.23
CA ASN A 247 -1.36 32.08 -46.80
C ASN A 247 -0.13 31.79 -45.89
N THR A 248 0.12 30.53 -45.54
CA THR A 248 1.31 30.15 -44.76
C THR A 248 2.53 30.01 -45.67
N ILE A 249 3.62 30.70 -45.31
CA ILE A 249 4.80 30.92 -46.17
C ILE A 249 5.86 29.80 -46.05
N GLU A 250 5.73 28.85 -45.13
CA GLU A 250 6.82 27.90 -44.84
C GLU A 250 6.63 26.50 -45.46
N GLU A 251 7.64 26.06 -46.22
CA GLU A 251 7.91 24.66 -46.61
C GLU A 251 8.15 23.82 -45.34
N SER A 252 7.06 23.47 -44.65
CA SER A 252 7.11 22.74 -43.38
C SER A 252 6.64 21.29 -43.54
N LYS A 253 7.13 20.38 -42.68
CA LYS A 253 6.62 19.00 -42.57
C LYS A 253 5.09 18.94 -42.39
N GLN A 254 4.48 20.00 -41.85
CA GLN A 254 3.03 20.12 -41.66
C GLN A 254 2.28 20.25 -43.00
N GLN A 255 2.86 20.92 -43.99
CA GLN A 255 2.26 21.07 -45.31
C GLN A 255 2.22 19.74 -46.08
N ILE A 256 3.28 18.94 -45.98
CA ILE A 256 3.31 17.57 -46.51
C ILE A 256 2.23 16.72 -45.84
N THR A 257 2.10 16.83 -44.51
CA THR A 257 1.07 16.12 -43.75
C THR A 257 -0.34 16.51 -44.19
N ALA A 258 -0.58 17.80 -44.44
CA ALA A 258 -1.87 18.30 -44.93
C ALA A 258 -2.19 17.76 -46.34
N PHE A 259 -1.23 17.77 -47.28
CA PHE A 259 -1.43 17.17 -48.60
C PHE A 259 -1.68 15.65 -48.55
N LYS A 260 -1.00 14.91 -47.67
CA LYS A 260 -1.30 13.48 -47.45
C LYS A 260 -2.75 13.26 -47.02
N LYS A 261 -3.25 14.08 -46.10
CA LYS A 261 -4.66 14.01 -45.64
C LYS A 261 -5.63 14.41 -46.76
N LEU A 262 -5.27 15.37 -47.61
CA LEU A 262 -6.07 15.79 -48.77
C LEU A 262 -6.26 14.67 -49.80
N ILE A 263 -5.19 13.92 -50.12
CA ILE A 263 -5.22 12.88 -51.16
C ILE A 263 -6.18 11.74 -50.81
N LYS A 264 -6.31 11.42 -49.51
CA LYS A 264 -7.28 10.41 -49.05
C LYS A 264 -8.72 10.73 -49.46
N ASN A 265 -9.05 12.02 -49.58
CA ASN A 265 -10.34 12.56 -50.04
C ASN A 265 -11.55 11.69 -49.66
N PRO A 266 -11.83 11.53 -48.35
CA PRO A 266 -12.87 10.60 -47.87
C PRO A 266 -14.26 10.95 -48.42
N LEU A 267 -14.48 12.21 -48.81
CA LEU A 267 -15.73 12.71 -49.36
C LEU A 267 -15.84 12.57 -50.89
N GLY A 268 -14.79 12.09 -51.56
CA GLY A 268 -14.79 11.88 -53.01
C GLY A 268 -15.02 13.15 -53.83
N LEU A 269 -14.67 14.33 -53.30
CA LEU A 269 -14.91 15.61 -53.98
C LEU A 269 -14.10 15.70 -55.27
N GLU A 270 -14.72 16.19 -56.33
CA GLU A 270 -14.01 16.47 -57.58
C GLU A 270 -13.02 17.62 -57.40
N ILE A 271 -11.85 17.48 -58.00
CA ILE A 271 -10.74 18.42 -57.86
C ILE A 271 -10.53 19.10 -59.21
N TYR A 272 -10.41 20.42 -59.21
CA TYR A 272 -10.20 21.23 -60.40
C TYR A 272 -8.94 22.07 -60.22
N GLN A 273 -8.16 22.23 -61.29
CA GLN A 273 -7.05 23.16 -61.34
C GLN A 273 -7.52 24.48 -61.94
N HIS A 274 -7.11 25.61 -61.34
CA HIS A 274 -7.27 26.93 -61.93
C HIS A 274 -6.14 27.23 -62.92
N ASP A 275 -6.49 27.46 -64.18
CA ASP A 275 -5.56 27.88 -65.22
C ASP A 275 -5.56 29.40 -65.37
N LYS A 276 -4.48 30.05 -64.90
CA LYS A 276 -4.27 31.50 -64.98
C LYS A 276 -4.16 32.02 -66.42
N SER A 277 -3.80 31.16 -67.40
CA SER A 277 -3.72 31.57 -68.81
C SER A 277 -5.10 31.82 -69.43
N LEU A 278 -6.14 31.18 -68.90
CA LEU A 278 -7.53 31.33 -69.38
C LEU A 278 -8.27 32.49 -68.72
N SER A 279 -8.08 32.71 -67.41
CA SER A 279 -8.63 33.85 -66.68
C SER A 279 -7.89 34.10 -65.37
N GLN A 280 -7.68 35.37 -65.01
CA GLN A 280 -7.14 35.72 -63.68
C GLN A 280 -8.14 35.49 -62.54
N THR A 281 -9.44 35.48 -62.83
CA THR A 281 -10.50 35.18 -61.86
C THR A 281 -10.96 33.74 -61.98
N ILE A 282 -11.31 33.13 -60.85
CA ILE A 282 -11.82 31.75 -60.81
C ILE A 282 -13.26 31.76 -61.31
N GLY A 283 -13.47 31.15 -62.46
CA GLY A 283 -14.79 30.91 -63.04
C GLY A 283 -14.78 29.56 -63.76
N ALA A 284 -15.95 29.05 -64.10
CA ALA A 284 -16.11 27.72 -64.71
C ALA A 284 -15.23 27.49 -65.95
N ASN A 285 -14.97 28.55 -66.74
CA ASN A 285 -14.16 28.47 -67.96
C ASN A 285 -12.63 28.43 -67.70
N SER A 286 -12.18 28.71 -66.48
CA SER A 286 -10.77 28.65 -66.08
C SER A 286 -10.44 27.45 -65.20
N LEU A 287 -11.39 26.52 -65.04
CA LEU A 287 -11.25 25.31 -64.22
C LEU A 287 -11.15 24.05 -65.09
N THR A 288 -10.09 23.27 -64.91
CA THR A 288 -9.89 21.97 -65.56
C THR A 288 -9.92 20.86 -64.52
N GLN A 289 -10.71 19.81 -64.75
CA GLN A 289 -10.82 18.72 -63.79
C GLN A 289 -9.52 17.90 -63.74
N ILE A 290 -9.06 17.63 -62.52
CA ILE A 290 -7.88 16.83 -62.23
C ILE A 290 -8.20 15.80 -61.14
N THR A 291 -7.27 14.89 -60.91
CA THR A 291 -7.34 13.95 -59.79
C THR A 291 -6.01 13.94 -59.06
N LEU A 292 -6.05 13.99 -57.72
CA LEU A 292 -4.87 13.83 -56.90
C LEU A 292 -4.69 12.35 -56.56
N ARG A 293 -3.45 11.86 -56.66
CA ARG A 293 -3.07 10.48 -56.34
C ARG A 293 -1.78 10.45 -55.54
N GLU A 294 -1.60 9.39 -54.77
CA GLU A 294 -0.30 9.10 -54.15
C GLU A 294 0.70 8.69 -55.22
N LEU A 295 1.95 9.14 -55.09
CA LEU A 295 3.03 8.76 -55.99
C LEU A 295 3.38 7.28 -55.79
N PRO A 296 3.37 6.46 -56.86
CA PRO A 296 3.79 5.07 -56.75
C PRO A 296 5.22 4.95 -56.22
N LYS A 297 5.41 4.06 -55.24
CA LYS A 297 6.70 3.80 -54.57
C LYS A 297 7.69 2.98 -55.44
N THR A 298 7.64 3.13 -56.76
CA THR A 298 8.30 2.28 -57.79
C THR A 298 9.37 3.02 -58.60
N ILE A 299 9.87 4.15 -58.09
CA ILE A 299 10.94 4.91 -58.76
C ILE A 299 12.21 4.07 -58.78
N ARG A 300 12.77 3.90 -59.98
CA ARG A 300 14.02 3.19 -60.24
C ARG A 300 15.05 4.11 -60.85
N ILE A 301 16.29 3.98 -60.39
CA ILE A 301 17.46 4.63 -60.98
C ILE A 301 18.39 3.54 -61.51
N ASP A 302 18.56 3.47 -62.83
CA ASP A 302 19.46 2.53 -63.48
C ASP A 302 20.78 3.21 -63.83
N ILE A 303 21.89 2.63 -63.37
CA ILE A 303 23.24 3.15 -63.56
C ILE A 303 24.05 2.17 -64.40
N ASP A 304 24.34 2.58 -65.63
CA ASP A 304 25.18 1.84 -66.57
C ASP A 304 26.54 2.52 -66.77
N ARG A 305 27.57 1.77 -67.16
CA ARG A 305 28.91 2.29 -67.44
C ARG A 305 29.28 2.04 -68.90
N VAL A 306 29.40 3.12 -69.66
CA VAL A 306 29.83 3.09 -71.06
C VAL A 306 31.17 3.81 -71.19
N GLY A 307 32.26 3.04 -71.31
CA GLY A 307 33.62 3.56 -71.38
C GLY A 307 34.05 4.31 -70.10
N ARG A 308 34.36 5.61 -70.24
CA ARG A 308 34.79 6.50 -69.11
C ARG A 308 33.64 7.28 -68.47
N PHE A 309 32.40 7.03 -68.87
CA PHE A 309 31.22 7.73 -68.38
C PHE A 309 30.22 6.76 -67.75
N PHE A 310 29.48 7.26 -66.76
CA PHE A 310 28.34 6.60 -66.15
C PHE A 310 27.07 7.25 -66.67
N THR A 311 26.16 6.44 -67.18
CA THR A 311 24.83 6.87 -67.65
C THR A 311 23.81 6.55 -66.57
N VAL A 312 23.15 7.57 -66.05
CA VAL A 312 22.13 7.46 -65.01
C VAL A 312 20.77 7.73 -65.64
N ARG A 313 19.90 6.72 -65.64
CA ARG A 313 18.51 6.80 -66.11
C ARG A 313 17.59 6.69 -64.92
N SER A 314 16.48 7.42 -64.95
CA SER A 314 15.44 7.29 -63.94
C SER A 314 14.10 7.01 -64.59
N SER A 315 13.36 6.06 -64.02
CA SER A 315 12.00 5.72 -64.45
C SER A 315 11.09 5.54 -63.24
N ILE A 316 9.80 5.71 -63.46
CA ILE A 316 8.75 5.43 -62.48
C ILE A 316 7.66 4.60 -63.16
N GLN A 317 7.24 3.53 -62.48
CA GLN A 317 6.16 2.69 -62.98
C GLN A 317 4.81 3.20 -62.48
N ILE A 318 3.98 3.74 -63.37
CA ILE A 318 2.63 4.24 -63.07
C ILE A 318 1.62 3.40 -63.86
N ALA A 319 0.63 2.81 -63.16
CA ALA A 319 -0.39 1.94 -63.77
C ALA A 319 0.21 0.78 -64.61
N GLY A 320 1.38 0.27 -64.24
CA GLY A 320 2.05 -0.83 -64.91
C GLY A 320 2.94 -0.43 -66.10
N GLN A 321 2.94 0.84 -66.50
CA GLN A 321 3.80 1.38 -67.57
C GLN A 321 4.98 2.16 -66.99
N ASP A 322 6.16 1.99 -67.59
CA ASP A 322 7.35 2.74 -67.20
C ASP A 322 7.40 4.10 -67.92
N HIS A 323 7.48 5.16 -67.13
CA HIS A 323 7.61 6.52 -67.62
C HIS A 323 8.99 7.08 -67.23
N ALA A 324 9.68 7.72 -68.18
CA ALA A 324 10.89 8.47 -67.88
C ALA A 324 10.53 9.73 -67.10
N LEU A 325 11.30 10.06 -66.05
CA LEU A 325 11.00 11.22 -65.19
C LEU A 325 10.95 12.55 -65.97
N GLN A 326 11.76 12.68 -67.02
CA GLN A 326 11.77 13.85 -67.92
C GLN A 326 10.42 14.11 -68.61
N GLN A 327 9.63 13.06 -68.86
CA GLN A 327 8.33 13.18 -69.54
C GLN A 327 7.20 13.59 -68.58
N LEU A 328 7.51 13.76 -67.29
CA LEU A 328 6.56 14.03 -66.22
C LEU A 328 6.81 15.43 -65.64
N PRO A 329 6.13 16.46 -66.16
CA PRO A 329 6.32 17.82 -65.67
C PRO A 329 5.94 17.93 -64.19
N VAL A 330 6.80 18.63 -63.43
CA VAL A 330 6.51 18.99 -62.04
C VAL A 330 5.64 20.25 -62.02
N VAL A 331 4.50 20.17 -61.35
CA VAL A 331 3.53 21.26 -61.22
C VAL A 331 3.42 21.66 -59.74
N PHE A 332 3.39 22.96 -59.49
CA PHE A 332 3.33 23.57 -58.15
C PHE A 332 4.48 23.17 -57.19
N ASP A 333 5.58 22.59 -57.68
CA ASP A 333 6.67 22.04 -56.84
C ASP A 333 6.26 20.92 -55.86
N TYR A 334 5.04 20.38 -55.95
CA TYR A 334 4.53 19.30 -55.08
C TYR A 334 3.93 18.12 -55.83
N PHE A 335 3.65 18.26 -57.14
CA PHE A 335 2.99 17.23 -57.92
C PHE A 335 3.73 16.94 -59.22
N ILE A 336 3.65 15.71 -59.71
CA ILE A 336 3.94 15.38 -61.10
C ILE A 336 2.63 15.23 -61.87
N GLN A 337 2.58 15.75 -63.10
CA GLN A 337 1.40 15.67 -63.94
C GLN A 337 1.58 14.61 -65.04
N LEU A 338 0.60 13.71 -65.13
CA LEU A 338 0.41 12.80 -66.27
C LEU A 338 -1.04 12.89 -66.72
N GLN A 339 -1.29 13.50 -67.88
CA GLN A 339 -2.64 13.81 -68.37
C GLN A 339 -3.44 14.65 -67.33
N GLN A 340 -4.54 14.11 -66.80
CA GLN A 340 -5.40 14.73 -65.78
C GLN A 340 -5.09 14.23 -64.35
N HIS A 341 -4.01 13.45 -64.17
CA HIS A 341 -3.61 12.87 -62.89
C HIS A 341 -2.40 13.61 -62.32
N PHE A 342 -2.53 14.07 -61.08
CA PHE A 342 -1.50 14.77 -60.32
C PHE A 342 -1.04 13.87 -59.19
N TYR A 343 0.21 13.41 -59.24
CA TYR A 343 0.76 12.53 -58.21
C TYR A 343 1.62 13.32 -57.22
N PHE A 344 1.31 13.21 -55.94
CA PHE A 344 1.94 14.01 -54.88
C PHE A 344 3.33 13.51 -54.48
N ILE A 345 4.30 14.42 -54.44
CA ILE A 345 5.68 14.13 -54.05
C ILE A 345 5.84 14.38 -52.54
N GLU A 346 6.01 13.31 -51.76
CA GLU A 346 6.09 13.40 -50.30
C GLU A 346 7.48 13.79 -49.78
N HIS A 347 8.55 13.42 -50.50
CA HIS A 347 9.93 13.56 -50.06
C HIS A 347 10.68 14.61 -50.88
N ALA A 348 11.36 15.54 -50.20
CA ALA A 348 12.14 16.61 -50.86
C ALA A 348 13.26 16.05 -51.77
N GLN A 349 13.84 14.90 -51.40
CA GLN A 349 14.81 14.18 -52.23
C GLN A 349 14.21 13.73 -53.57
N ILE A 350 12.97 13.21 -53.56
CA ILE A 350 12.26 12.83 -54.79
C ILE A 350 11.97 14.07 -55.64
N LEU A 351 11.57 15.18 -55.03
CA LEU A 351 11.36 16.45 -55.76
C LEU A 351 12.66 16.94 -56.43
N ALA A 352 13.79 16.87 -55.71
CA ALA A 352 15.10 17.20 -56.26
C ALA A 352 15.48 16.28 -57.44
N LEU A 353 15.15 14.99 -57.36
CA LEU A 353 15.33 14.02 -58.45
C LEU A 353 14.52 14.44 -59.70
N PHE A 354 13.23 14.75 -59.57
CA PHE A 354 12.42 15.22 -60.70
C PHE A 354 12.93 16.56 -61.27
N LYS A 355 13.36 17.51 -60.43
CA LYS A 355 13.93 18.79 -60.89
C LYS A 355 15.23 18.60 -61.68
N LEU A 356 16.07 17.66 -61.28
CA LEU A 356 17.32 17.32 -61.97
C LEU A 356 17.06 16.74 -63.37
N PHE A 357 16.13 15.79 -63.48
CA PHE A 357 15.81 15.13 -64.76
C PHE A 357 14.87 15.94 -65.66
N ASN A 358 14.12 16.93 -65.14
CA ASN A 358 13.35 17.87 -65.97
C ASN A 358 14.23 18.92 -66.68
N THR A 359 15.45 19.15 -66.21
CA THR A 359 16.39 20.14 -66.78
C THR A 359 17.45 19.53 -67.70
N THR A 360 17.56 18.20 -67.73
CA THR A 360 18.56 17.44 -68.49
C THR A 360 17.87 16.47 -69.46
N ALA A 361 18.61 15.95 -70.44
CA ALA A 361 18.07 14.99 -71.41
C ALA A 361 17.57 13.69 -70.72
N ASP A 362 17.05 12.74 -71.50
CA ASP A 362 16.51 11.44 -71.07
C ASP A 362 17.44 10.62 -70.14
N HIS A 363 18.73 10.96 -70.09
CA HIS A 363 19.72 10.38 -69.20
C HIS A 363 20.79 11.41 -68.78
N LEU A 364 21.34 11.24 -67.57
CA LEU A 364 22.50 12.00 -67.09
C LEU A 364 23.78 11.26 -67.44
N ILE A 365 24.80 11.99 -67.89
CA ILE A 365 26.14 11.44 -68.15
C ILE A 365 27.13 12.05 -67.15
N VAL A 366 27.73 11.22 -66.31
CA VAL A 366 28.73 11.63 -65.31
C VAL A 366 30.07 10.99 -65.64
N HIS A 367 31.13 11.79 -65.81
CA HIS A 367 32.47 11.27 -66.05
C HIS A 367 32.99 10.51 -64.80
N GLN A 368 33.73 9.41 -64.99
CA GLN A 368 34.21 8.55 -63.90
C GLN A 368 34.97 9.28 -62.78
N SER A 369 35.65 10.39 -63.09
CA SER A 369 36.39 11.20 -62.10
C SER A 369 35.50 12.01 -61.15
N LYS A 370 34.22 12.21 -61.50
CA LYS A 370 33.24 12.94 -60.69
C LYS A 370 32.11 12.04 -60.18
N PHE A 371 32.04 10.80 -60.66
CA PHE A 371 31.00 9.84 -60.28
C PHE A 371 31.05 9.48 -58.79
N GLU A 372 32.23 9.39 -58.17
CA GLU A 372 32.34 9.04 -56.75
C GLU A 372 31.73 10.13 -55.83
N GLY A 373 31.97 11.41 -56.16
CA GLY A 373 31.32 12.54 -55.48
C GLY A 373 29.81 12.56 -55.72
N PHE A 374 29.37 12.37 -56.97
CA PHE A 374 27.94 12.25 -57.31
C PHE A 374 27.25 11.09 -56.57
N ASN A 375 27.93 9.95 -56.44
CA ASN A 375 27.39 8.81 -55.72
C ASN A 375 27.22 9.13 -54.24
N LYS A 376 28.22 9.74 -53.61
CA LYS A 376 28.20 10.08 -52.18
C LYS A 376 27.17 11.18 -51.86
N ASP A 377 27.12 12.24 -52.66
CA ASP A 377 26.33 13.43 -52.35
C ASP A 377 24.87 13.31 -52.80
N PHE A 378 24.57 12.42 -53.76
CA PHE A 378 23.23 12.27 -54.34
C PHE A 378 22.70 10.84 -54.30
N LEU A 379 23.38 9.85 -54.90
CA LEU A 379 22.84 8.50 -55.04
C LEU A 379 22.64 7.79 -53.69
N VAL A 380 23.59 7.90 -52.75
CA VAL A 380 23.48 7.28 -51.41
C VAL A 380 22.27 7.82 -50.65
N ALA A 381 21.99 9.12 -50.74
CA ALA A 381 20.80 9.72 -50.13
C ALA A 381 19.49 9.26 -50.80
N MET A 382 19.54 8.88 -52.09
CA MET A 382 18.41 8.33 -52.83
C MET A 382 18.18 6.84 -52.55
N GLU A 383 19.24 6.05 -52.34
CA GLU A 383 19.18 4.60 -52.05
C GLU A 383 18.35 4.24 -50.80
N GLU A 384 18.14 5.18 -49.89
CA GLU A 384 17.28 4.98 -48.73
C GLU A 384 15.78 4.96 -49.09
N ILE A 385 15.39 5.59 -50.21
CA ILE A 385 14.01 5.94 -50.55
C ILE A 385 13.58 5.34 -51.91
N VAL A 386 14.50 5.21 -52.87
CA VAL A 386 14.26 4.69 -54.22
C VAL A 386 15.15 3.50 -54.55
N GLU A 387 14.73 2.67 -55.50
CA GLU A 387 15.48 1.49 -55.93
C GLU A 387 16.59 1.93 -56.91
N VAL A 388 17.86 1.73 -56.54
CA VAL A 388 19.01 2.06 -57.39
C VAL A 388 19.66 0.78 -57.89
N ASN A 389 19.64 0.59 -59.21
CA ASN A 389 20.18 -0.58 -59.90
C ASN A 389 21.52 -0.26 -60.57
N TYR A 390 22.58 -0.88 -60.10
CA TYR A 390 23.91 -0.76 -60.70
C TYR A 390 24.10 -1.85 -61.76
N LEU A 391 23.69 -1.59 -63.01
CA LEU A 391 23.71 -2.56 -64.12
C LEU A 391 25.12 -3.06 -64.47
N HIS A 392 26.14 -2.24 -64.19
CA HIS A 392 27.55 -2.57 -64.40
C HIS A 392 28.17 -3.42 -63.28
N ILE A 393 27.45 -3.65 -62.17
CA ILE A 393 27.91 -4.48 -61.05
C ILE A 393 27.27 -5.87 -61.17
N PRO A 394 28.06 -6.95 -61.26
CA PRO A 394 27.52 -8.31 -61.37
C PRO A 394 26.81 -8.73 -60.07
N LYS A 395 25.73 -9.50 -60.21
CA LYS A 395 25.07 -10.17 -59.07
C LYS A 395 26.00 -11.23 -58.49
N ALA A 396 25.99 -11.41 -57.16
CA ALA A 396 26.80 -12.41 -56.48
C ALA A 396 26.55 -13.82 -57.03
N ASN A 397 27.62 -14.57 -57.32
CA ASN A 397 27.51 -15.99 -57.66
C ASN A 397 27.44 -16.86 -56.40
N SER A 398 26.94 -18.09 -56.54
CA SER A 398 26.74 -19.02 -55.41
C SER A 398 28.03 -19.38 -54.65
N LYS A 399 29.20 -19.20 -55.27
CA LYS A 399 30.52 -19.45 -54.68
C LYS A 399 30.98 -18.26 -53.82
N GLN A 400 30.78 -17.03 -54.28
CA GLN A 400 31.07 -15.78 -53.57
C GLN A 400 30.21 -15.64 -52.30
N ILE A 401 28.94 -16.01 -52.38
CA ILE A 401 28.00 -16.01 -51.24
C ILE A 401 28.46 -16.99 -50.14
N LYS A 402 28.95 -18.18 -50.53
CA LYS A 402 29.46 -19.18 -49.59
C LYS A 402 30.85 -18.83 -49.01
N GLU A 403 31.73 -18.24 -49.82
CA GLU A 403 33.08 -17.84 -49.37
C GLU A 403 33.05 -16.67 -48.37
N GLN A 404 32.04 -15.79 -48.44
CA GLN A 404 31.87 -14.63 -47.53
C GLN A 404 30.77 -14.82 -46.48
N GLN A 405 30.19 -16.02 -46.40
CA GLN A 405 29.24 -16.44 -45.35
C GLN A 405 28.00 -15.51 -45.14
N PHE A 406 27.62 -14.70 -46.13
CA PHE A 406 26.54 -13.69 -46.02
C PHE A 406 25.18 -14.19 -45.51
N TYR A 407 24.85 -15.47 -45.70
CA TYR A 407 23.59 -16.06 -45.19
C TYR A 407 23.77 -17.03 -44.02
N ASN A 408 25.01 -17.43 -43.70
CA ASN A 408 25.28 -18.31 -42.57
C ASN A 408 25.40 -17.50 -41.27
N ASP A 409 25.90 -16.26 -41.34
CA ASP A 409 26.04 -15.33 -40.22
C ASP A 409 25.07 -14.15 -40.38
N THR A 410 23.77 -14.44 -40.37
CA THR A 410 22.75 -13.38 -40.29
C THR A 410 22.34 -13.18 -38.83
N GLU A 411 22.45 -11.94 -38.34
CA GLU A 411 22.07 -11.60 -36.96
C GLU A 411 20.96 -10.54 -36.98
N SER A 412 19.91 -10.79 -36.20
CA SER A 412 18.80 -9.87 -35.98
C SER A 412 19.11 -8.95 -34.80
N ILE A 413 19.07 -7.64 -35.02
CA ILE A 413 19.42 -6.63 -34.01
C ILE A 413 18.29 -5.61 -33.91
N ILE A 414 17.96 -5.19 -32.69
CA ILE A 414 17.10 -4.05 -32.43
C ILE A 414 17.94 -2.98 -31.71
N TYR A 415 18.14 -1.85 -32.39
CA TYR A 415 18.73 -0.67 -31.78
C TYR A 415 17.66 0.17 -31.11
N LEU A 416 17.94 0.60 -29.89
CA LEU A 416 17.09 1.49 -29.09
C LEU A 416 17.73 2.86 -29.02
N GLU A 417 17.08 3.86 -29.61
CA GLU A 417 17.55 5.24 -29.61
C GLU A 417 16.50 6.17 -29.00
N GLU A 418 16.93 7.08 -28.12
CA GLU A 418 16.03 8.05 -27.51
C GLU A 418 15.89 9.31 -28.38
N SER A 419 14.66 9.67 -28.73
CA SER A 419 14.33 10.87 -29.50
C SER A 419 13.19 11.64 -28.83
N GLY A 420 13.55 12.69 -28.08
CA GLY A 420 12.59 13.45 -27.27
C GLY A 420 11.95 12.57 -26.20
N ASP A 421 10.61 12.48 -26.22
CA ASP A 421 9.83 11.64 -25.30
C ASP A 421 9.58 10.21 -25.83
N TYR A 422 10.19 9.84 -26.95
CA TYR A 422 10.00 8.54 -27.61
C TYR A 422 11.29 7.73 -27.62
N ILE A 423 11.12 6.41 -27.55
CA ILE A 423 12.18 5.43 -27.81
C ILE A 423 11.93 4.84 -29.19
N ASN A 424 12.91 5.00 -30.07
CA ASN A 424 12.93 4.44 -31.41
C ASN A 424 13.51 3.03 -31.37
N LEU A 425 12.81 2.08 -31.97
CA LEU A 425 13.21 0.70 -32.18
C LEU A 425 13.57 0.55 -33.66
N ILE A 426 14.86 0.48 -33.97
CA ILE A 426 15.36 0.29 -35.33
C ILE A 426 15.65 -1.20 -35.53
N PRO A 427 14.77 -1.97 -36.20
CA PRO A 427 15.08 -3.35 -36.57
C PRO A 427 16.14 -3.36 -37.67
N THR A 428 17.25 -4.02 -37.40
CA THR A 428 18.42 -4.08 -38.27
C THR A 428 18.80 -5.54 -38.49
N MET A 429 19.09 -5.89 -39.75
CA MET A 429 19.68 -7.17 -40.09
C MET A 429 21.16 -6.97 -40.41
N ARG A 430 22.01 -7.73 -39.74
CA ARG A 430 23.43 -7.81 -40.04
C ARG A 430 23.66 -8.99 -40.99
N TYR A 431 24.24 -8.71 -42.15
CA TYR A 431 24.65 -9.69 -43.15
C TYR A 431 26.19 -9.67 -43.22
N ALA A 432 26.86 -10.64 -42.59
CA ALA A 432 28.30 -10.59 -42.35
C ALA A 432 28.72 -9.26 -41.65
N ASP A 433 29.52 -8.41 -42.32
CA ASP A 433 30.00 -7.14 -41.74
C ASP A 433 29.10 -5.93 -42.05
N VAL A 434 27.96 -6.14 -42.73
CA VAL A 434 27.09 -5.04 -43.18
C VAL A 434 25.77 -5.05 -42.41
N GLU A 435 25.47 -3.94 -41.73
CA GLU A 435 24.20 -3.71 -41.05
C GLU A 435 23.27 -2.87 -41.91
N VAL A 436 22.04 -3.36 -42.10
CA VAL A 436 21.02 -2.66 -42.87
C VAL A 436 19.71 -2.64 -42.09
N PRO A 437 19.11 -1.45 -41.81
CA PRO A 437 17.77 -1.35 -41.27
C PRO A 437 16.79 -2.08 -42.18
N VAL A 438 15.93 -2.92 -41.59
CA VAL A 438 15.06 -3.81 -42.35
C VAL A 438 14.12 -3.04 -43.28
N ARG A 439 13.67 -1.85 -42.86
CA ARG A 439 12.78 -0.98 -43.64
C ARG A 439 13.49 -0.08 -44.66
N SER A 440 14.83 -0.13 -44.77
CA SER A 440 15.61 0.61 -45.78
C SER A 440 15.54 -0.08 -47.16
N ARG A 441 15.70 0.66 -48.26
CA ARG A 441 15.84 0.12 -49.63
C ARG A 441 17.29 -0.08 -50.08
N ARG A 442 18.24 0.19 -49.18
CA ARG A 442 19.66 0.10 -49.47
C ARG A 442 20.06 -1.30 -49.94
N SER A 443 20.84 -1.33 -51.02
CA SER A 443 21.45 -2.55 -51.54
C SER A 443 22.67 -2.95 -50.73
N ILE A 444 22.91 -4.25 -50.61
CA ILE A 444 24.10 -4.80 -49.95
C ILE A 444 25.15 -5.10 -51.02
N PHE A 445 26.38 -4.63 -50.80
CA PHE A 445 27.50 -4.87 -51.69
C PHE A 445 28.56 -5.71 -50.99
N GLY A 446 29.03 -6.77 -51.65
CA GLY A 446 30.23 -7.52 -51.28
C GLY A 446 31.40 -7.15 -52.19
N PHE A 447 32.62 -7.50 -51.77
CA PHE A 447 33.85 -7.26 -52.54
C PHE A 447 34.59 -8.57 -52.71
N ASP A 448 34.94 -8.97 -53.93
CA ASP A 448 35.75 -10.18 -54.13
C ASP A 448 37.23 -9.98 -53.70
N LYS A 449 38.03 -11.05 -53.78
CA LYS A 449 39.46 -11.02 -53.42
C LYS A 449 40.31 -10.05 -54.27
N ASN A 450 39.78 -9.59 -55.40
CA ASN A 450 40.41 -8.64 -56.31
C ASN A 450 39.86 -7.20 -56.14
N GLY A 451 38.97 -6.96 -55.16
CA GLY A 451 38.35 -5.67 -54.89
C GLY A 451 37.19 -5.30 -55.82
N GLN A 452 36.69 -6.24 -56.63
CA GLN A 452 35.54 -6.01 -57.51
C GLN A 452 34.23 -6.15 -56.73
N LYS A 453 33.36 -5.14 -56.85
CA LYS A 453 32.05 -5.10 -56.17
C LYS A 453 31.07 -6.10 -56.80
N PHE A 454 30.23 -6.71 -55.98
CA PHE A 454 29.07 -7.51 -56.40
C PHE A 454 27.85 -7.25 -55.52
N LEU A 455 26.64 -7.44 -56.07
CA LEU A 455 25.38 -7.21 -55.35
C LEU A 455 24.90 -8.46 -54.60
N VAL A 456 24.57 -8.32 -53.31
CA VAL A 456 24.03 -9.40 -52.46
C VAL A 456 22.52 -9.25 -52.30
N LYS A 457 21.77 -10.36 -52.45
CA LYS A 457 20.31 -10.37 -52.28
C LYS A 457 19.95 -10.39 -50.79
N ARG A 458 19.02 -9.54 -50.35
CA ARG A 458 18.52 -9.53 -48.97
C ARG A 458 17.59 -10.72 -48.71
N ASP A 459 17.59 -11.22 -47.48
CA ASP A 459 16.67 -12.26 -47.02
C ASP A 459 15.38 -11.62 -46.50
N LEU A 460 14.43 -11.46 -47.41
CA LEU A 460 13.14 -10.83 -47.13
C LEU A 460 12.29 -11.65 -46.13
N GLU A 461 12.46 -12.97 -46.07
CA GLU A 461 11.68 -13.80 -45.14
C GLU A 461 12.14 -13.61 -43.69
N ALA A 462 13.46 -13.58 -43.46
CA ALA A 462 14.04 -13.30 -42.15
C ALA A 462 13.69 -11.89 -41.68
N GLU A 463 13.77 -10.91 -42.58
CA GLU A 463 13.41 -9.52 -42.34
C GLU A 463 11.93 -9.35 -41.93
N LEU A 464 11.01 -10.02 -42.62
CA LEU A 464 9.57 -9.98 -42.30
C LEU A 464 9.25 -10.61 -40.93
N LYS A 465 10.01 -11.64 -40.50
CA LYS A 465 9.80 -12.28 -39.18
C LYS A 465 10.01 -11.28 -38.04
N ILE A 466 11.09 -10.50 -38.07
CA ILE A 466 11.40 -9.50 -37.03
C ILE A 466 10.31 -8.42 -36.99
N ILE A 467 9.92 -7.90 -38.16
CA ILE A 467 8.85 -6.90 -38.27
C ILE A 467 7.55 -7.45 -37.67
N SER A 468 7.16 -8.66 -38.06
CA SER A 468 5.93 -9.29 -37.58
C SER A 468 5.94 -9.52 -36.07
N LEU A 469 7.11 -9.78 -35.50
CA LEU A 469 7.27 -9.97 -34.06
C LEU A 469 7.11 -8.64 -33.32
N ILE A 470 7.77 -7.57 -33.77
CA ILE A 470 7.66 -6.24 -33.15
C ILE A 470 6.20 -5.77 -33.13
N ILE A 471 5.49 -5.88 -34.26
CA ILE A 471 4.10 -5.41 -34.39
C ILE A 471 3.16 -6.07 -33.38
N LYS A 472 3.36 -7.37 -33.10
CA LYS A 472 2.54 -8.12 -32.14
C LYS A 472 2.74 -7.69 -30.69
N GLN A 473 3.83 -7.02 -30.36
CA GLN A 473 4.16 -6.65 -28.98
C GLN A 473 3.41 -5.41 -28.48
N HIS A 474 2.95 -4.52 -29.37
CA HIS A 474 2.25 -3.31 -28.95
C HIS A 474 1.29 -2.76 -30.02
N PRO A 475 0.04 -2.36 -29.67
CA PRO A 475 -0.94 -1.82 -30.63
C PRO A 475 -0.45 -0.66 -31.50
N TYR A 476 0.26 0.31 -30.90
CA TYR A 476 0.80 1.48 -31.62
C TYR A 476 1.74 1.15 -32.79
N PHE A 477 2.37 -0.04 -32.83
CA PHE A 477 3.27 -0.39 -33.92
C PHE A 477 2.52 -0.76 -35.22
N GLN A 478 1.25 -1.17 -35.12
CA GLN A 478 0.46 -1.55 -36.29
C GLN A 478 0.15 -0.34 -37.18
N GLU A 479 -0.16 0.81 -36.59
CA GLU A 479 -0.46 2.06 -37.31
C GLU A 479 0.80 2.66 -37.99
N GLN A 480 2.00 2.29 -37.53
CA GLN A 480 3.29 2.77 -38.05
C GLN A 480 3.80 1.98 -39.27
N LEU A 481 3.07 0.97 -39.73
CA LEU A 481 3.43 0.18 -40.92
C LEU A 481 3.38 1.00 -42.21
N ASP A 482 2.43 1.93 -42.31
CA ASP A 482 2.22 2.74 -43.51
C ASP A 482 3.19 3.94 -43.59
N GLU A 483 3.93 4.21 -42.52
CA GLU A 483 4.92 5.29 -42.43
C GLU A 483 6.26 4.89 -43.08
N ASP A 484 6.98 5.83 -43.69
CA ASP A 484 8.28 5.56 -44.36
C ASP A 484 9.47 5.59 -43.39
N PHE A 485 9.25 5.50 -42.08
CA PHE A 485 10.34 5.50 -41.11
C PHE A 485 11.08 4.15 -41.09
N GLN A 486 12.39 4.22 -40.88
CA GLN A 486 13.23 3.03 -40.72
C GLN A 486 13.08 2.37 -39.34
N HIS A 487 12.35 3.01 -38.42
CA HIS A 487 12.16 2.58 -37.04
C HIS A 487 10.67 2.55 -36.66
N PHE A 488 10.37 1.80 -35.62
CA PHE A 488 9.15 1.96 -34.84
C PHE A 488 9.44 2.89 -33.67
N TYR A 489 8.43 3.56 -33.13
CA TYR A 489 8.60 4.42 -31.95
C TYR A 489 7.52 4.13 -30.91
N LEU A 490 7.91 4.18 -29.65
CA LEU A 490 7.01 4.05 -28.52
C LEU A 490 7.32 5.14 -27.50
N HIS A 491 6.28 5.79 -26.97
CA HIS A 491 6.46 6.80 -25.94
C HIS A 491 7.18 6.20 -24.73
N ARG A 492 8.15 6.93 -24.17
CA ARG A 492 9.04 6.48 -23.09
C ARG A 492 8.29 5.88 -21.91
N LYS A 493 7.15 6.47 -21.54
CA LYS A 493 6.28 5.97 -20.45
C LYS A 493 5.84 4.52 -20.70
N HIS A 494 5.37 4.22 -21.91
CA HIS A 494 4.91 2.88 -22.28
C HIS A 494 6.08 1.92 -22.51
N PHE A 495 7.18 2.40 -23.07
CA PHE A 495 8.39 1.59 -23.26
C PHE A 495 8.98 1.12 -21.93
N LEU A 496 8.97 1.95 -20.88
CA LEU A 496 9.49 1.61 -19.55
C LEU A 496 8.42 1.02 -18.61
N GLU A 497 7.26 0.62 -19.12
CA GLU A 497 6.29 -0.14 -18.33
C GLU A 497 6.89 -1.51 -17.98
N LEU A 498 6.95 -1.80 -16.67
CA LEU A 498 7.70 -2.92 -16.09
C LEU A 498 7.30 -4.27 -16.68
N ASP A 499 6.00 -4.48 -16.86
CA ASP A 499 5.44 -5.72 -17.39
C ASP A 499 5.63 -5.84 -18.91
N TRP A 500 5.87 -4.74 -19.62
CA TRP A 500 6.03 -4.77 -21.05
C TRP A 500 7.47 -5.11 -21.45
N PHE A 501 8.45 -4.25 -21.12
CA PHE A 501 9.80 -4.41 -21.69
C PHE A 501 10.51 -5.68 -21.21
N LEU A 502 10.30 -6.12 -19.96
CA LEU A 502 10.92 -7.35 -19.46
C LEU A 502 10.40 -8.60 -20.19
N ASN A 503 9.11 -8.62 -20.51
CA ASN A 503 8.49 -9.72 -21.27
C ASN A 503 8.92 -9.68 -22.74
N VAL A 504 8.87 -8.49 -23.34
CA VAL A 504 9.25 -8.27 -24.75
C VAL A 504 10.73 -8.60 -24.98
N PHE A 505 11.62 -8.16 -24.10
CA PHE A 505 13.06 -8.43 -24.25
C PHE A 505 13.39 -9.91 -24.03
N GLU A 506 12.64 -10.60 -23.17
CA GLU A 506 12.76 -12.06 -23.03
C GLU A 506 12.32 -12.76 -24.33
N ASP A 507 11.20 -12.36 -24.93
CA ASP A 507 10.71 -12.91 -26.19
C ASP A 507 11.67 -12.64 -27.37
N TRP A 508 12.24 -11.43 -27.45
CA TRP A 508 13.28 -11.09 -28.42
C TRP A 508 14.52 -11.96 -28.30
N ARG A 509 15.00 -12.19 -27.07
CA ARG A 509 16.15 -13.08 -26.83
C ARG A 509 15.83 -14.54 -27.14
N ASN A 510 14.60 -15.00 -26.89
CA ASN A 510 14.15 -16.34 -27.27
C ASN A 510 14.12 -16.54 -28.79
N HIS A 511 13.89 -15.47 -29.55
CA HIS A 511 14.00 -15.45 -31.01
C HIS A 511 15.39 -15.09 -31.53
N HIS A 512 16.43 -15.13 -30.68
CA HIS A 512 17.82 -14.82 -31.00
C HIS A 512 18.06 -13.39 -31.54
N ILE A 513 17.27 -12.43 -31.06
CA ILE A 513 17.41 -11.00 -31.40
C ILE A 513 18.29 -10.30 -30.36
N SER A 514 19.34 -9.64 -30.81
CA SER A 514 20.24 -8.82 -29.99
C SER A 514 19.64 -7.43 -29.74
N ILE A 515 19.72 -6.93 -28.50
CA ILE A 515 19.14 -5.64 -28.09
C ILE A 515 20.29 -4.69 -27.70
N ILE A 516 20.40 -3.56 -28.39
CA ILE A 516 21.48 -2.58 -28.19
C ILE A 516 20.86 -1.20 -27.87
N GLY A 517 21.53 -0.41 -27.02
CA GLY A 517 21.11 0.97 -26.69
C GLY A 517 20.22 1.12 -25.44
N PHE A 518 19.76 0.03 -24.80
CA PHE A 518 18.88 0.15 -23.60
C PHE A 518 19.52 0.91 -22.43
N ASN A 519 20.82 0.71 -22.20
CA ASN A 519 21.55 1.39 -21.11
C ASN A 519 21.91 2.84 -21.44
N GLU A 520 21.79 3.24 -22.71
CA GLU A 520 22.12 4.59 -23.20
C GLU A 520 20.93 5.55 -23.09
N ILE A 521 19.73 5.01 -22.84
CA ILE A 521 18.51 5.78 -22.57
C ILE A 521 18.71 6.64 -21.32
N LYS A 522 18.50 7.96 -21.42
CA LYS A 522 18.74 8.89 -20.32
C LYS A 522 17.95 8.50 -19.09
N ALA A 523 18.57 8.56 -17.90
CA ALA A 523 17.93 8.23 -16.63
C ALA A 523 17.30 6.82 -16.53
N ASN A 524 17.68 5.88 -17.41
CA ASN A 524 17.32 4.48 -17.23
C ASN A 524 18.16 3.87 -16.11
N LYS A 525 17.49 3.36 -15.07
CA LYS A 525 18.13 2.69 -13.94
C LYS A 525 17.81 1.20 -13.90
N PHE A 526 17.00 0.69 -14.82
CA PHE A 526 16.51 -0.69 -14.78
C PHE A 526 17.47 -1.65 -15.47
N ASN A 527 17.50 -2.88 -14.97
CA ASN A 527 18.18 -3.99 -15.64
C ASN A 527 17.28 -4.60 -16.73
N SER A 528 17.86 -5.01 -17.85
CA SER A 528 17.13 -5.57 -18.99
C SER A 528 16.77 -7.06 -18.85
N PHE A 529 17.20 -7.71 -17.77
CA PHE A 529 16.95 -9.13 -17.49
C PHE A 529 15.99 -9.31 -16.31
N LYS A 530 15.16 -10.35 -16.39
CA LYS A 530 14.38 -10.85 -15.25
C LYS A 530 15.30 -11.52 -14.23
N GLY A 531 14.95 -11.40 -12.94
CA GLY A 531 15.67 -12.06 -11.86
C GLY A 531 15.49 -13.58 -11.92
N LYS A 532 16.59 -14.33 -12.01
CA LYS A 532 16.65 -15.77 -11.81
C LYS A 532 17.10 -16.06 -10.39
N ILE A 533 16.38 -16.94 -9.70
CA ILE A 533 16.61 -17.24 -8.29
C ILE A 533 16.80 -18.74 -8.15
N ALA A 534 17.95 -19.15 -7.64
CA ALA A 534 18.23 -20.52 -7.24
C ALA A 534 18.41 -20.60 -5.73
N ILE A 535 17.74 -21.55 -5.09
CA ILE A 535 17.81 -21.77 -3.64
C ILE A 535 18.28 -23.19 -3.39
N HIS A 536 19.29 -23.31 -2.53
CA HIS A 536 19.82 -24.60 -2.08
C HIS A 536 19.94 -24.63 -0.56
N VAL A 537 19.29 -25.59 0.09
CA VAL A 537 19.31 -25.76 1.55
C VAL A 537 20.21 -26.92 1.93
N LEU A 538 21.25 -26.62 2.69
CA LEU A 538 22.26 -27.55 3.20
C LEU A 538 22.12 -27.71 4.72
N SER A 539 22.37 -28.92 5.22
CA SER A 539 22.45 -29.17 6.67
C SER A 539 23.80 -28.68 7.19
N GLY A 540 23.79 -27.86 8.25
CA GLY A 540 24.96 -27.48 9.04
C GLY A 540 24.94 -28.14 10.42
N GLN A 541 25.82 -27.71 11.32
CA GLN A 541 25.80 -28.14 12.73
C GLN A 541 24.88 -27.21 13.52
N ASN A 542 23.68 -27.67 13.90
CA ASN A 542 22.64 -26.92 14.62
C ASN A 542 21.90 -25.83 13.80
N TRP A 543 22.14 -25.74 12.49
CA TRP A 543 21.43 -24.83 11.58
C TRP A 543 21.32 -25.41 10.17
N PHE A 544 20.39 -24.88 9.38
CA PHE A 544 20.30 -25.06 7.93
C PHE A 544 20.90 -23.84 7.23
N ASN A 545 21.84 -24.07 6.32
CA ASN A 545 22.40 -23.03 5.45
C ASN A 545 21.56 -22.96 4.17
N VAL A 546 20.91 -21.82 3.95
CA VAL A 546 20.16 -21.52 2.74
C VAL A 546 21.03 -20.65 1.84
N ASN A 547 21.51 -21.24 0.75
CA ASN A 547 22.27 -20.55 -0.28
C ASN A 547 21.28 -20.00 -1.30
N VAL A 548 21.32 -18.69 -1.53
CA VAL A 548 20.46 -17.98 -2.47
C VAL A 548 21.33 -17.34 -3.53
N ASP A 549 21.16 -17.77 -4.78
CA ASP A 549 21.80 -17.14 -5.94
C ASP A 549 20.77 -16.30 -6.71
N LEU A 550 20.98 -14.98 -6.70
CA LEU A 550 20.12 -13.98 -7.34
C LEU A 550 20.87 -13.40 -8.55
N GLN A 551 20.45 -13.78 -9.76
CA GLN A 551 21.12 -13.36 -11.00
C GLN A 551 20.19 -12.59 -11.94
N PHE A 552 20.70 -11.50 -12.49
CA PHE A 552 20.05 -10.64 -13.49
C PHE A 552 20.98 -10.51 -14.71
N GLY A 553 20.89 -11.46 -15.63
CA GLY A 553 21.84 -11.57 -16.74
C GLY A 553 23.25 -11.91 -16.22
N LYS A 554 24.21 -10.98 -16.38
CA LYS A 554 25.58 -11.14 -15.85
C LYS A 554 25.76 -10.53 -14.45
N SER A 555 24.79 -9.77 -13.98
CA SER A 555 24.87 -9.01 -12.74
C SER A 555 24.26 -9.82 -11.59
N LYS A 556 24.85 -9.73 -10.40
CA LYS A 556 24.35 -10.42 -9.20
C LYS A 556 23.66 -9.44 -8.26
N GLY A 557 22.70 -9.95 -7.50
CA GLY A 557 22.03 -9.23 -6.42
C GLY A 557 22.42 -9.80 -5.06
N SER A 558 22.65 -8.94 -4.07
CA SER A 558 22.94 -9.37 -2.69
C SER A 558 21.67 -9.55 -1.85
N LEU A 559 21.67 -10.53 -0.96
CA LEU A 559 20.62 -10.74 0.04
C LEU A 559 20.41 -9.52 0.94
N LYS A 560 21.47 -8.77 1.25
CA LYS A 560 21.37 -7.53 2.05
C LYS A 560 20.60 -6.44 1.32
N ASN A 561 20.84 -6.25 0.02
CA ASN A 561 20.09 -5.29 -0.79
C ASN A 561 18.64 -5.73 -0.96
N LEU A 562 18.39 -7.03 -1.14
CA LEU A 562 17.05 -7.61 -1.18
C LEU A 562 16.30 -7.38 0.14
N GLN A 563 16.91 -7.66 1.29
CA GLN A 563 16.31 -7.41 2.60
C GLN A 563 15.99 -5.91 2.80
N LYS A 564 16.89 -5.02 2.36
CA LYS A 564 16.66 -3.57 2.38
C LYS A 564 15.48 -3.17 1.49
N ALA A 565 15.36 -3.76 0.30
CA ALA A 565 14.23 -3.51 -0.61
C ALA A 565 12.90 -3.94 0.02
N ILE A 566 12.81 -5.15 0.57
CA ILE A 566 11.61 -5.65 1.25
C ILE A 566 11.25 -4.77 2.45
N ARG A 567 12.23 -4.41 3.28
CA ARG A 567 12.01 -3.53 4.44
C ARG A 567 11.43 -2.16 4.04
N ASN A 568 11.86 -1.65 2.89
CA ASN A 568 11.38 -0.39 2.32
C ASN A 568 10.13 -0.55 1.45
N LYS A 569 9.56 -1.75 1.34
CA LYS A 569 8.44 -2.10 0.45
C LYS A 569 8.71 -1.72 -1.02
N SER A 570 9.97 -1.81 -1.43
CA SER A 570 10.42 -1.54 -2.79
C SER A 570 10.43 -2.83 -3.60
N LYS A 571 9.88 -2.79 -4.82
CA LYS A 571 10.00 -3.87 -5.82
C LYS A 571 11.37 -3.91 -6.50
N PHE A 572 12.20 -2.89 -6.26
CA PHE A 572 13.49 -2.68 -6.90
C PHE A 572 14.64 -3.03 -5.95
N ILE A 573 15.64 -3.73 -6.49
CA ILE A 573 16.87 -4.14 -5.80
C ILE A 573 18.05 -3.56 -6.55
N THR A 574 18.97 -2.91 -5.84
CA THR A 574 20.23 -2.45 -6.42
C THR A 574 21.19 -3.62 -6.62
N LEU A 575 21.69 -3.77 -7.84
CA LEU A 575 22.65 -4.80 -8.27
C LEU A 575 24.09 -4.27 -8.19
N ASP A 576 25.05 -5.19 -8.34
CA ASP A 576 26.49 -4.87 -8.20
C ASP A 576 27.00 -3.90 -9.28
N ASP A 577 26.34 -3.85 -10.44
CA ASP A 577 26.63 -2.92 -11.54
C ASP A 577 25.97 -1.54 -11.38
N GLY A 578 25.23 -1.32 -10.28
CA GLY A 578 24.51 -0.08 -9.99
C GLY A 578 23.11 0.00 -10.62
N THR A 579 22.72 -0.97 -11.45
CA THR A 579 21.36 -1.04 -12.02
C THR A 579 20.34 -1.57 -11.00
N GLN A 580 19.06 -1.41 -11.29
CA GLN A 580 17.94 -1.86 -10.48
C GLN A 580 17.31 -3.10 -11.11
N GLY A 581 17.44 -4.24 -10.43
CA GLY A 581 16.71 -5.46 -10.74
C GLY A 581 15.29 -5.43 -10.15
N ILE A 582 14.35 -6.03 -10.85
CA ILE A 582 12.95 -6.14 -10.42
C ILE A 582 12.65 -7.61 -10.13
N LEU A 583 12.07 -7.88 -8.95
CA LEU A 583 11.62 -9.22 -8.58
C LEU A 583 10.09 -9.36 -8.68
N PRO A 584 9.59 -10.55 -9.07
CA PRO A 584 8.17 -10.88 -8.98
C PRO A 584 7.64 -10.76 -7.55
N GLU A 585 6.37 -10.38 -7.37
CA GLU A 585 5.75 -10.22 -6.04
C GLU A 585 5.75 -11.52 -5.24
N GLU A 586 5.56 -12.67 -5.90
CA GLU A 586 5.62 -13.98 -5.26
C GLU A 586 6.96 -14.23 -4.56
N TRP A 587 8.05 -13.83 -5.20
CA TRP A 587 9.38 -13.96 -4.63
C TRP A 587 9.62 -12.99 -3.48
N LEU A 588 9.13 -11.75 -3.57
CA LEU A 588 9.19 -10.80 -2.45
C LEU A 588 8.49 -11.36 -1.21
N ASN A 589 7.32 -11.98 -1.37
CA ASN A 589 6.57 -12.60 -0.28
C ASN A 589 7.31 -13.82 0.30
N LYS A 590 7.88 -14.69 -0.55
CA LYS A 590 8.70 -15.84 -0.11
C LYS A 590 9.92 -15.37 0.69
N PHE A 591 10.68 -14.39 0.19
CA PHE A 591 11.85 -13.86 0.87
C PHE A 591 11.53 -13.13 2.18
N GLU A 592 10.37 -12.47 2.27
CA GLU A 592 9.90 -11.93 3.54
C GLU A 592 9.82 -13.04 4.60
N GLN A 593 9.19 -14.17 4.30
CA GLN A 593 9.13 -15.32 5.23
C GLN A 593 10.51 -15.89 5.55
N PHE A 594 11.41 -15.97 4.57
CA PHE A 594 12.77 -16.48 4.79
C PHE A 594 13.58 -15.58 5.74
N PHE A 595 13.54 -14.26 5.55
CA PHE A 595 14.24 -13.30 6.43
C PHE A 595 13.63 -13.22 7.83
N LEU A 596 12.40 -13.68 8.00
CA LEU A 596 11.77 -13.82 9.31
C LEU A 596 12.18 -15.10 10.02
N ALA A 597 12.51 -16.15 9.27
CA ALA A 597 12.89 -17.46 9.77
C ALA A 597 14.39 -17.59 10.10
N GLY A 598 15.26 -16.79 9.48
CA GLY A 598 16.71 -16.91 9.61
C GLY A 598 17.47 -15.59 9.63
N GLU A 599 18.78 -15.68 9.86
CA GLU A 599 19.72 -14.55 9.90
C GLU A 599 20.63 -14.56 8.68
N ILE A 600 20.90 -13.37 8.12
CA ILE A 600 21.79 -13.21 6.96
C ILE A 600 23.23 -13.13 7.46
N ILE A 601 24.09 -14.05 7.00
CA ILE A 601 25.51 -14.07 7.36
C ILE A 601 26.32 -13.24 6.38
N ASP A 602 26.06 -13.43 5.08
CA ASP A 602 26.75 -12.78 3.99
C ASP A 602 25.80 -12.45 2.83
N ASP A 603 26.32 -12.08 1.67
CA ASP A 603 25.52 -11.58 0.55
C ASP A 603 24.71 -12.67 -0.17
N SER A 604 24.92 -13.95 0.14
CA SER A 604 24.25 -15.10 -0.49
C SER A 604 23.77 -16.20 0.49
N HIS A 605 24.18 -16.15 1.75
CA HIS A 605 23.84 -17.17 2.76
C HIS A 605 22.89 -16.64 3.84
N LEU A 606 21.79 -17.37 4.03
CA LEU A 606 20.83 -17.21 5.13
C LEU A 606 20.91 -18.46 6.03
N GLN A 607 21.05 -18.25 7.34
CA GLN A 607 21.09 -19.32 8.34
C GLN A 607 19.77 -19.42 9.09
N ILE A 608 19.18 -20.61 9.12
CA ILE A 608 17.96 -20.91 9.88
C ILE A 608 18.31 -21.92 10.95
N ALA A 609 18.08 -21.60 12.23
CA ALA A 609 18.34 -22.52 13.34
C ALA A 609 17.52 -23.81 13.21
N GLU A 610 18.08 -24.97 13.62
CA GLU A 610 17.36 -26.25 13.63
C GLU A 610 16.08 -26.21 14.48
N THR A 611 16.05 -25.37 15.51
CA THR A 611 14.87 -25.12 16.35
C THR A 611 13.68 -24.57 15.54
N ASN A 612 13.93 -23.90 14.40
CA ASN A 612 12.90 -23.38 13.50
C ASN A 612 12.64 -24.32 12.31
N TYR A 613 12.78 -25.65 12.51
CA TYR A 613 12.52 -26.68 11.49
C TYR A 613 11.14 -26.54 10.82
N THR A 614 10.13 -26.02 11.53
CA THR A 614 8.79 -25.77 10.96
C THR A 614 8.83 -24.75 9.82
N ALA A 615 9.71 -23.76 9.87
CA ALA A 615 9.84 -22.78 8.79
C ALA A 615 10.50 -23.40 7.56
N ILE A 616 11.46 -24.31 7.74
CA ILE A 616 12.04 -25.10 6.66
C ILE A 616 10.94 -25.96 6.00
N ASP A 617 10.14 -26.65 6.81
CA ASP A 617 9.08 -27.54 6.32
C ASP A 617 7.93 -26.81 5.59
N GLN A 618 7.59 -25.61 6.03
CA GLN A 618 6.45 -24.85 5.48
C GLN A 618 6.81 -24.00 4.27
N TYR A 619 7.98 -23.36 4.29
CA TYR A 619 8.32 -22.30 3.32
C TYR A 619 9.31 -22.74 2.25
N PHE A 620 10.04 -23.84 2.46
CA PHE A 620 11.03 -24.33 1.50
C PHE A 620 10.50 -25.54 0.76
N GLU A 621 10.57 -25.49 -0.57
CA GLU A 621 10.12 -26.57 -1.43
C GLU A 621 11.10 -27.76 -1.35
N GLU A 622 10.57 -28.98 -1.44
CA GLU A 622 11.36 -30.20 -1.25
C GLU A 622 12.53 -30.32 -2.24
N GLN A 623 12.41 -29.74 -3.43
CA GLN A 623 13.44 -29.68 -4.46
C GLN A 623 14.65 -28.80 -4.10
N TRP A 624 14.49 -27.86 -3.16
CA TRP A 624 15.59 -26.99 -2.70
C TRP A 624 16.43 -27.66 -1.62
N LEU A 625 15.91 -28.67 -0.93
CA LEU A 625 16.61 -29.35 0.15
C LEU A 625 17.57 -30.42 -0.40
N SER A 626 18.83 -30.34 0.01
CA SER A 626 19.78 -31.44 -0.19
C SER A 626 19.33 -32.72 0.53
N GLN A 627 19.77 -33.88 0.05
CA GLN A 627 19.41 -35.17 0.65
C GLN A 627 19.72 -35.23 2.16
N ILE A 628 20.89 -34.72 2.57
CA ILE A 628 21.31 -34.65 3.98
C ILE A 628 20.36 -33.75 4.79
N ALA A 629 19.93 -32.61 4.23
CA ALA A 629 18.99 -31.71 4.90
C ALA A 629 17.61 -32.34 5.08
N LYS A 630 17.14 -33.12 4.09
CA LYS A 630 15.87 -33.86 4.20
C LYS A 630 15.90 -34.91 5.30
N GLU A 631 16.96 -35.72 5.33
CA GLU A 631 17.16 -36.75 6.35
C GLU A 631 17.22 -36.15 7.75
N ARG A 632 17.95 -35.04 7.92
CA ARG A 632 18.02 -34.31 9.19
C ARG A 632 16.67 -33.75 9.61
N LEU A 633 15.90 -33.18 8.68
CA LEU A 633 14.56 -32.64 8.95
C LEU A 633 13.58 -33.72 9.40
N GLU A 634 13.59 -34.89 8.75
CA GLU A 634 12.76 -36.03 9.15
C GLU A 634 13.21 -36.67 10.48
N GLU A 635 14.50 -36.69 10.77
CA GLU A 635 15.02 -37.10 12.07
C GLU A 635 14.46 -36.19 13.20
N ILE A 636 14.51 -34.87 13.00
CA ILE A 636 13.97 -33.89 13.96
C ILE A 636 12.45 -34.07 14.13
N LYS A 637 11.70 -34.19 13.03
CA LYS A 637 10.24 -34.37 13.06
C LYS A 637 9.84 -35.66 13.77
N SER A 638 10.47 -36.78 13.44
CA SER A 638 10.13 -38.10 13.98
C SER A 638 10.36 -38.17 15.50
N LYS A 639 11.47 -37.61 15.98
CA LYS A 639 11.78 -37.59 17.41
C LYS A 639 10.94 -36.58 18.19
N ILE A 640 10.60 -35.41 17.62
CA ILE A 640 9.65 -34.46 18.25
C ILE A 640 8.24 -35.05 18.34
N ARG A 641 7.78 -35.79 17.33
CA ARG A 641 6.48 -36.50 17.40
C ARG A 641 6.44 -37.53 18.53
N ASN A 642 7.58 -38.11 18.89
CA ASN A 642 7.72 -39.10 19.95
C ASN A 642 8.21 -38.49 21.28
N ILE A 643 8.04 -37.17 21.50
CA ILE A 643 8.47 -36.50 22.73
C ILE A 643 7.81 -37.06 24.00
N ASP A 644 6.63 -37.68 23.87
CA ASP A 644 5.93 -38.32 25.00
C ASP A 644 6.48 -39.72 25.34
N GLN A 645 7.44 -40.23 24.57
CA GLN A 645 8.08 -41.55 24.75
C GLN A 645 9.57 -41.43 25.09
N VAL A 646 9.94 -40.43 25.89
CA VAL A 646 11.35 -40.22 26.29
C VAL A 646 11.87 -41.43 27.07
N LYS A 647 13.07 -41.89 26.71
CA LYS A 647 13.74 -42.98 27.44
C LYS A 647 13.99 -42.56 28.90
N PRO A 648 13.67 -43.42 29.88
CA PRO A 648 13.93 -43.11 31.27
C PRO A 648 15.43 -42.98 31.54
N VAL A 649 15.84 -41.84 32.10
CA VAL A 649 17.23 -41.55 32.45
C VAL A 649 17.53 -42.11 33.83
N ILE A 650 18.67 -42.80 33.94
CA ILE A 650 19.15 -43.34 35.21
C ILE A 650 19.75 -42.20 36.03
N LEU A 651 19.23 -41.98 37.23
CA LEU A 651 19.69 -40.93 38.13
C LEU A 651 21.17 -41.11 38.50
N SER A 652 21.92 -40.01 38.61
CA SER A 652 23.34 -40.08 38.99
C SER A 652 23.50 -40.62 40.41
N LYS A 653 24.54 -41.43 40.63
CA LYS A 653 24.90 -41.95 41.97
C LYS A 653 25.30 -40.85 42.95
N ASP A 654 25.70 -39.68 42.44
CA ASP A 654 26.09 -38.52 43.24
C ASP A 654 24.90 -37.70 43.75
N PHE A 655 23.67 -38.04 43.33
CA PHE A 655 22.45 -37.39 43.79
C PHE A 655 21.97 -38.06 45.08
N ILE A 656 21.75 -37.26 46.12
CA ILE A 656 21.34 -37.72 47.46
C ILE A 656 19.84 -37.45 47.63
N GLY A 657 19.02 -38.47 47.41
CA GLY A 657 17.56 -38.41 47.57
C GLY A 657 16.83 -39.18 46.48
N GLU A 658 15.50 -39.11 46.49
CA GLU A 658 14.63 -39.73 45.48
C GLU A 658 13.83 -38.66 44.75
N LEU A 659 13.70 -38.81 43.43
CA LEU A 659 12.81 -37.99 42.62
C LEU A 659 11.44 -38.67 42.53
N ARG A 660 10.36 -37.90 42.60
CA ARG A 660 9.01 -38.40 42.29
C ARG A 660 8.89 -38.75 40.80
N ASN A 661 7.90 -39.56 40.43
CA ASN A 661 7.66 -39.97 39.03
C ASN A 661 7.61 -38.78 38.07
N TYR A 662 6.81 -37.75 38.36
CA TYR A 662 6.75 -36.57 37.50
C TYR A 662 8.09 -35.77 37.50
N GLN A 663 8.86 -35.80 38.58
CA GLN A 663 10.19 -35.15 38.60
C GLN A 663 11.17 -35.92 37.71
N HIS A 664 11.08 -37.26 37.68
CA HIS A 664 11.78 -38.10 36.72
C HIS A 664 11.38 -37.79 35.28
N ASP A 665 10.10 -37.61 34.99
CA ASP A 665 9.65 -37.21 33.64
C ASP A 665 10.22 -35.86 33.23
N GLY A 666 10.34 -34.92 34.17
CA GLY A 666 10.98 -33.62 33.93
C GLY A 666 12.48 -33.76 33.63
N LEU A 667 13.17 -34.64 34.34
CA LEU A 667 14.57 -34.98 34.06
C LEU A 667 14.73 -35.63 32.68
N ASN A 668 13.83 -36.56 32.32
CA ASN A 668 13.81 -37.20 31.00
C ASN A 668 13.65 -36.14 29.90
N TRP A 669 12.67 -35.23 30.06
CA TRP A 669 12.43 -34.15 29.11
C TRP A 669 13.63 -33.21 28.93
N LEU A 670 14.32 -32.82 30.02
CA LEU A 670 15.54 -32.02 29.94
C LEU A 670 16.66 -32.75 29.16
N ASN A 671 16.78 -34.06 29.34
CA ASN A 671 17.73 -34.89 28.60
C ASN A 671 17.36 -35.05 27.12
N PHE A 672 16.07 -35.18 26.81
CA PHE A 672 15.59 -35.17 25.43
C PHE A 672 15.99 -33.88 24.71
N LEU A 673 15.79 -32.72 25.34
CA LEU A 673 16.22 -31.44 24.75
C LEU A 673 17.74 -31.37 24.56
N ASP A 674 18.52 -31.95 25.48
CA ASP A 674 19.97 -32.00 25.40
C ASP A 674 20.49 -32.74 24.17
N GLU A 675 19.83 -33.84 23.77
CA GLU A 675 20.21 -34.65 22.59
C GLU A 675 20.20 -33.83 21.28
N PHE A 676 19.41 -32.76 21.21
CA PHE A 676 19.29 -31.89 20.04
C PHE A 676 19.96 -30.53 20.19
N ASN A 677 20.61 -30.27 21.32
CA ASN A 677 20.99 -28.91 21.70
C ASN A 677 19.83 -27.91 21.65
N PHE A 678 18.65 -28.36 22.06
CA PHE A 678 17.49 -27.48 22.21
C PHE A 678 17.47 -26.90 23.63
N GLY A 679 17.07 -25.64 23.71
CA GLY A 679 16.65 -25.04 24.96
C GLY A 679 15.20 -25.34 25.28
N GLY A 680 14.75 -24.92 26.46
CA GLY A 680 13.39 -25.17 26.91
C GLY A 680 12.95 -24.32 28.09
N CYS A 681 11.64 -24.34 28.33
CA CYS A 681 10.97 -23.69 29.44
C CYS A 681 10.39 -24.73 30.39
N LEU A 682 10.98 -24.89 31.57
CA LEU A 682 10.44 -25.69 32.66
C LEU A 682 9.45 -24.83 33.44
N ALA A 683 8.18 -24.99 33.11
CA ALA A 683 7.04 -24.18 33.54
C ALA A 683 6.11 -24.88 34.54
N ASP A 684 6.57 -25.95 35.20
CA ASP A 684 5.81 -26.64 36.27
C ASP A 684 5.33 -25.67 37.35
N ASP A 685 4.18 -25.99 37.96
CA ASP A 685 3.62 -25.22 39.07
C ASP A 685 4.63 -25.02 40.23
N MET A 686 4.41 -23.93 40.97
CA MET A 686 5.28 -23.56 42.08
C MET A 686 5.23 -24.59 43.20
N GLY A 687 6.37 -25.16 43.58
CA GLY A 687 6.44 -26.17 44.65
C GLY A 687 6.51 -27.61 44.15
N LEU A 688 6.43 -27.88 42.85
CA LEU A 688 6.64 -29.22 42.28
C LEU A 688 8.12 -29.68 42.28
N GLY A 689 9.05 -28.82 42.70
CA GLY A 689 10.48 -29.16 42.76
C GLY A 689 11.19 -28.99 41.42
N LYS A 690 11.09 -27.82 40.79
CA LYS A 690 11.87 -27.51 39.58
C LYS A 690 13.37 -27.47 39.85
N THR A 691 13.77 -26.92 40.99
CA THR A 691 15.17 -26.84 41.43
C THR A 691 15.83 -28.22 41.49
N ILE A 692 15.17 -29.20 42.11
CA ILE A 692 15.73 -30.55 42.27
C ILE A 692 15.90 -31.27 40.91
N GLN A 693 14.98 -31.04 39.95
CA GLN A 693 15.08 -31.57 38.59
C GLN A 693 16.31 -31.01 37.86
N VAL A 694 16.57 -29.71 38.00
CA VAL A 694 17.73 -29.05 37.39
C VAL A 694 19.03 -29.48 38.05
N ILE A 695 19.07 -29.65 39.37
CA ILE A 695 20.24 -30.19 40.08
C ILE A 695 20.57 -31.60 39.59
N ALA A 696 19.55 -32.47 39.49
CA ALA A 696 19.73 -33.83 38.96
C ALA A 696 20.25 -33.82 37.52
N PHE A 697 19.75 -32.89 36.69
CA PHE A 697 20.21 -32.71 35.31
C PHE A 697 21.67 -32.24 35.24
N ILE A 698 22.08 -31.25 36.04
CA ILE A 698 23.47 -30.76 36.08
C ILE A 698 24.46 -31.89 36.44
N LEU A 699 24.07 -32.78 37.35
CA LEU A 699 24.87 -33.96 37.71
C LEU A 699 25.00 -34.95 36.56
N ASP A 700 23.93 -35.18 35.80
CA ASP A 700 23.96 -36.10 34.65
C ASP A 700 24.87 -35.56 33.53
N GLN A 701 24.88 -34.24 33.32
CA GLN A 701 25.71 -33.60 32.30
C GLN A 701 27.22 -33.79 32.53
N ARG A 702 27.68 -33.97 33.79
CA ARG A 702 29.09 -34.24 34.10
C ARG A 702 29.68 -35.43 33.32
N LYS A 703 28.85 -36.43 33.02
CA LYS A 703 29.29 -37.63 32.29
C LYS A 703 29.35 -37.42 30.78
N LYS A 704 28.63 -36.42 30.26
CA LYS A 704 28.43 -36.21 28.81
C LYS A 704 29.36 -35.15 28.21
N VAL A 705 29.81 -34.19 29.03
CA VAL A 705 30.65 -33.08 28.54
C VAL A 705 31.98 -33.01 29.26
N LYS A 706 33.02 -32.61 28.53
CA LYS A 706 34.37 -32.39 29.08
C LYS A 706 34.43 -31.17 30.01
N ASN A 707 33.67 -30.13 29.70
CA ASN A 707 33.57 -28.92 30.51
C ASN A 707 32.09 -28.71 30.91
N ASN A 708 31.79 -28.87 32.20
CA ASN A 708 30.44 -28.78 32.75
C ASN A 708 30.23 -27.50 33.57
N CYS A 709 30.93 -26.41 33.26
CA CYS A 709 30.70 -25.13 33.94
C CYS A 709 29.35 -24.55 33.51
N ASN A 710 28.38 -24.52 34.42
CA ASN A 710 27.03 -23.98 34.18
C ASN A 710 26.85 -22.62 34.89
N LEU A 711 26.00 -21.76 34.34
CA LEU A 711 25.62 -20.49 34.95
C LEU A 711 24.14 -20.52 35.33
N LEU A 712 23.83 -20.21 36.58
CA LEU A 712 22.47 -20.00 37.05
C LEU A 712 22.27 -18.53 37.44
N VAL A 713 21.35 -17.87 36.74
CA VAL A 713 20.93 -16.51 37.02
C VAL A 713 19.59 -16.55 37.75
N LEU A 714 19.52 -15.89 38.90
CA LEU A 714 18.37 -15.99 39.79
C LEU A 714 18.11 -14.68 40.56
N PRO A 715 16.93 -14.48 41.16
CA PRO A 715 16.72 -13.39 42.10
C PRO A 715 17.68 -13.49 43.29
N THR A 716 18.15 -12.36 43.81
CA THR A 716 19.11 -12.30 44.93
C THR A 716 18.66 -13.09 46.15
N THR A 717 17.35 -13.14 46.37
CA THR A 717 16.68 -13.85 47.47
C THR A 717 16.74 -15.36 47.37
N LEU A 718 16.92 -15.91 46.16
CA LEU A 718 16.91 -17.34 45.89
C LEU A 718 18.29 -17.98 45.97
N ILE A 719 19.37 -17.19 46.02
CA ILE A 719 20.76 -17.66 46.08
C ILE A 719 20.97 -18.61 47.26
N PHE A 720 20.47 -18.24 48.44
CA PHE A 720 20.61 -19.06 49.64
C PHE A 720 19.77 -20.33 49.57
N ASN A 721 18.57 -20.28 48.99
CA ASN A 721 17.73 -21.47 48.81
C ASN A 721 18.42 -22.48 47.91
N TRP A 722 18.95 -22.04 46.76
CA TRP A 722 19.73 -22.89 45.87
C TRP A 722 20.97 -23.47 46.54
N LYS A 723 21.69 -22.67 47.35
CA LYS A 723 22.83 -23.16 48.12
C LYS A 723 22.43 -24.32 49.05
N ASN A 724 21.37 -24.14 49.83
CA ASN A 724 20.90 -25.17 50.76
C ASN A 724 20.41 -26.43 50.03
N GLU A 725 19.72 -26.28 48.90
CA GLU A 725 19.28 -27.42 48.09
C GLU A 725 20.45 -28.18 47.46
N LEU A 726 21.49 -27.47 47.01
CA LEU A 726 22.73 -28.08 46.50
C LEU A 726 23.46 -28.85 47.61
N GLU A 727 23.62 -28.27 48.80
CA GLU A 727 24.23 -28.95 49.95
C GLU A 727 23.45 -30.20 50.36
N LYS A 728 22.12 -30.17 50.25
CA LYS A 728 21.24 -31.29 50.60
C LYS A 728 21.24 -32.41 49.56
N PHE A 729 21.07 -32.09 48.28
CA PHE A 729 20.79 -33.08 47.23
C PHE A 729 22.01 -33.40 46.35
N ALA A 730 23.01 -32.51 46.28
CA ALA A 730 24.17 -32.68 45.42
C ALA A 730 25.43 -32.00 46.01
N PRO A 731 25.88 -32.39 47.22
CA PRO A 731 27.02 -31.76 47.89
C PRO A 731 28.34 -31.91 47.10
N SER A 732 28.39 -32.80 46.12
CA SER A 732 29.53 -32.98 45.23
C SER A 732 29.68 -31.84 44.19
N ILE A 733 28.69 -30.97 44.00
CA ILE A 733 28.73 -29.83 43.05
C ILE A 733 29.63 -28.72 43.59
N LYS A 734 30.67 -28.34 42.83
CA LYS A 734 31.51 -27.18 43.15
C LYS A 734 30.81 -25.90 42.69
N VAL A 735 30.44 -25.06 43.65
CA VAL A 735 29.66 -23.83 43.41
C VAL A 735 30.50 -22.58 43.65
N LEU A 736 30.41 -21.60 42.76
CA LEU A 736 30.91 -20.24 42.95
C LEU A 736 29.74 -19.25 43.01
N ILE A 737 29.71 -18.38 44.02
CA ILE A 737 28.66 -17.35 44.17
C ILE A 737 29.24 -15.97 43.87
N LEU A 738 28.74 -15.31 42.82
CA LEU A 738 29.14 -13.96 42.42
C LEU A 738 28.29 -12.90 43.13
N GLN A 739 28.61 -12.63 44.39
CA GLN A 739 27.92 -11.68 45.25
C GLN A 739 28.89 -10.75 46.00
N GLY A 740 28.48 -9.51 46.28
CA GLY A 740 29.27 -8.54 47.06
C GLY A 740 30.16 -7.62 46.22
N ALA A 741 30.80 -6.65 46.87
CA ALA A 741 31.68 -5.67 46.22
C ALA A 741 33.02 -6.28 45.77
N ASP A 742 33.51 -7.27 46.51
CA ASP A 742 34.82 -7.95 46.31
C ASP A 742 34.73 -9.19 45.40
N ARG A 743 33.64 -9.32 44.64
CA ARG A 743 33.41 -10.46 43.74
C ARG A 743 34.46 -10.52 42.62
N GLN A 744 34.86 -11.73 42.23
CA GLN A 744 35.82 -11.96 41.14
C GLN A 744 35.33 -11.31 39.83
N LYS A 745 36.17 -10.43 39.26
CA LYS A 745 35.91 -9.72 37.99
C LYS A 745 36.63 -10.34 36.79
N ASN A 746 37.22 -11.52 36.96
CA ASN A 746 37.82 -12.30 35.88
C ASN A 746 37.11 -13.66 35.76
N THR A 747 37.09 -14.21 34.55
CA THR A 747 36.50 -15.53 34.26
C THR A 747 37.54 -16.65 34.25
N PHE A 748 38.80 -16.33 34.58
CA PHE A 748 39.89 -17.28 34.59
C PHE A 748 39.70 -18.29 35.72
N GLY A 749 39.68 -19.58 35.39
CA GLY A 749 39.43 -20.66 36.35
C GLY A 749 37.95 -20.93 36.63
N PHE A 750 37.01 -20.42 35.84
CA PHE A 750 35.59 -20.81 35.96
C PHE A 750 35.36 -22.30 35.71
N ASP A 751 36.18 -22.91 34.84
CA ASP A 751 36.08 -24.34 34.49
C ASP A 751 36.37 -25.29 35.66
N GLN A 752 36.85 -24.79 36.82
CA GLN A 752 37.03 -25.58 38.04
C GLN A 752 35.73 -25.76 38.84
N TYR A 753 34.70 -24.99 38.52
CA TYR A 753 33.38 -25.02 39.14
C TYR A 753 32.36 -25.64 38.19
N ASP A 754 31.43 -26.42 38.75
CA ASP A 754 30.31 -27.00 38.00
C ASP A 754 29.14 -26.01 37.85
N LEU A 755 28.98 -25.10 38.82
CA LEU A 755 27.87 -24.17 38.85
C LEU A 755 28.29 -22.80 39.39
N ILE A 756 27.95 -21.75 38.65
CA ILE A 756 28.16 -20.36 39.04
C ILE A 756 26.81 -19.71 39.29
N LEU A 757 26.62 -19.10 40.46
CA LEU A 757 25.41 -18.39 40.85
C LEU A 757 25.61 -16.88 40.71
N VAL A 758 24.71 -16.20 40.01
CA VAL A 758 24.71 -14.74 39.90
C VAL A 758 23.29 -14.19 40.01
N SER A 759 23.15 -13.02 40.64
CA SER A 759 21.85 -12.35 40.65
C SER A 759 21.58 -11.63 39.33
N TYR A 760 20.31 -11.50 38.92
CA TYR A 760 19.95 -10.66 37.77
C TYR A 760 20.48 -9.22 37.86
N HIS A 761 20.65 -8.69 39.08
CA HIS A 761 21.19 -7.35 39.30
C HIS A 761 22.70 -7.31 39.01
N ASN A 762 23.48 -8.23 39.60
CA ASN A 762 24.94 -8.28 39.40
C ASN A 762 25.31 -8.66 37.96
N LEU A 763 24.47 -9.45 37.28
CA LEU A 763 24.67 -9.78 35.88
C LEU A 763 24.83 -8.52 35.02
N LEU A 764 24.04 -7.47 35.27
CA LEU A 764 24.09 -6.23 34.48
C LEU A 764 25.44 -5.54 34.54
N THR A 765 26.05 -5.50 35.72
CA THR A 765 27.37 -4.87 35.91
C THR A 765 28.49 -5.76 35.40
N ASP A 766 28.33 -7.08 35.47
CA ASP A 766 29.42 -8.03 35.26
C ASP A 766 29.38 -8.69 33.86
N ILE A 767 28.37 -8.37 33.05
CA ILE A 767 28.16 -8.97 31.71
C ILE A 767 29.38 -8.84 30.80
N ASN A 768 30.15 -7.76 30.92
CA ASN A 768 31.35 -7.54 30.09
C ASN A 768 32.45 -8.58 30.34
N HIS A 769 32.46 -9.19 31.52
CA HIS A 769 33.35 -10.28 31.87
C HIS A 769 32.70 -11.62 31.52
N LEU A 770 31.45 -11.83 31.94
CA LEU A 770 30.74 -13.11 31.78
C LEU A 770 30.54 -13.53 30.33
N LYS A 771 30.34 -12.58 29.39
CA LYS A 771 30.19 -12.89 27.95
C LYS A 771 31.44 -13.49 27.29
N LYS A 772 32.61 -13.42 27.95
CA LYS A 772 33.89 -13.92 27.41
C LYS A 772 34.08 -15.42 27.66
N HIS A 773 33.30 -16.01 28.56
CA HIS A 773 33.34 -17.44 28.85
C HIS A 773 32.16 -18.14 28.15
N THR A 774 32.36 -19.38 27.70
CA THR A 774 31.31 -20.19 27.08
C THR A 774 30.86 -21.26 28.05
N PHE A 775 29.65 -21.11 28.58
CA PHE A 775 29.07 -22.04 29.55
C PHE A 775 28.53 -23.30 28.89
N ASN A 776 28.41 -24.40 29.63
CA ASN A 776 27.68 -25.57 29.17
C ASN A 776 26.17 -25.25 29.10
N TYR A 777 25.56 -24.96 30.24
CA TYR A 777 24.19 -24.45 30.32
C TYR A 777 24.11 -23.07 30.96
N ILE A 778 23.15 -22.28 30.49
CA ILE A 778 22.63 -21.13 31.24
C ILE A 778 21.21 -21.44 31.70
N PHE A 779 20.99 -21.39 33.00
CA PHE A 779 19.70 -21.52 33.66
C PHE A 779 19.22 -20.14 34.12
N LEU A 780 17.99 -19.78 33.80
CA LEU A 780 17.35 -18.58 34.33
C LEU A 780 16.21 -19.00 35.26
N ASP A 781 16.41 -18.84 36.56
CA ASP A 781 15.35 -19.07 37.56
C ASP A 781 14.49 -17.82 37.73
N GLU A 782 13.19 -18.02 37.96
CA GLU A 782 12.16 -16.99 37.91
C GLU A 782 12.29 -16.11 36.64
N SER A 783 12.32 -16.77 35.47
CA SER A 783 12.59 -16.15 34.16
C SER A 783 11.61 -15.03 33.76
N GLN A 784 10.50 -14.84 34.47
CA GLN A 784 9.64 -13.66 34.31
C GLN A 784 10.39 -12.33 34.54
N GLN A 785 11.56 -12.34 35.18
CA GLN A 785 12.43 -11.16 35.30
C GLN A 785 12.96 -10.64 33.95
N ILE A 786 12.91 -11.46 32.89
CA ILE A 786 13.31 -11.09 31.53
C ILE A 786 12.12 -10.98 30.56
N LYS A 787 10.87 -10.94 31.04
CA LYS A 787 9.66 -10.92 30.22
C LYS A 787 9.56 -9.77 29.21
N ASN A 788 10.31 -8.69 29.42
CA ASN A 788 10.39 -7.56 28.49
C ASN A 788 11.68 -7.62 27.67
N PRO A 789 11.62 -7.86 26.35
CA PRO A 789 12.78 -7.86 25.45
C PRO A 789 13.54 -6.52 25.37
N GLU A 790 12.91 -5.41 25.76
CA GLU A 790 13.56 -4.08 25.79
C GLU A 790 14.33 -3.82 27.09
N SER A 791 14.19 -4.69 28.09
CA SER A 791 14.85 -4.51 29.37
C SER A 791 16.38 -4.72 29.26
N GLN A 792 17.14 -3.97 30.06
CA GLN A 792 18.59 -4.17 30.19
C GLN A 792 18.93 -5.60 30.62
N ARG A 793 18.08 -6.24 31.44
CA ARG A 793 18.24 -7.62 31.90
C ARG A 793 18.17 -8.61 30.74
N TYR A 794 17.14 -8.48 29.89
CA TYR A 794 17.01 -9.30 28.69
C TYR A 794 18.23 -9.14 27.78
N GLN A 795 18.61 -7.90 27.48
CA GLN A 795 19.78 -7.62 26.64
C GLN A 795 21.10 -8.14 27.23
N ALA A 796 21.22 -8.21 28.56
CA ALA A 796 22.39 -8.77 29.22
C ALA A 796 22.42 -10.30 29.10
N VAL A 797 21.32 -11.00 29.40
CA VAL A 797 21.29 -12.47 29.30
C VAL A 797 21.51 -12.95 27.87
N THR A 798 20.98 -12.25 26.86
CA THR A 798 21.16 -12.64 25.44
C THR A 798 22.59 -12.51 24.94
N LYS A 799 23.45 -11.74 25.63
CA LYS A 799 24.88 -11.59 25.28
C LYS A 799 25.76 -12.73 25.81
N LEU A 800 25.20 -13.63 26.63
CA LEU A 800 25.94 -14.74 27.19
C LEU A 800 26.08 -15.88 26.17
N SER A 801 27.26 -16.50 26.16
CA SER A 801 27.58 -17.64 25.29
C SER A 801 27.41 -18.95 26.06
N SER A 802 26.69 -19.90 25.47
CA SER A 802 26.46 -21.22 26.07
C SER A 802 26.17 -22.28 25.02
N ARG A 803 26.36 -23.56 25.35
CA ARG A 803 25.86 -24.66 24.50
C ARG A 803 24.34 -24.65 24.44
N ASN A 804 23.67 -24.70 25.60
CA ASN A 804 22.20 -24.75 25.71
C ASN A 804 21.67 -23.82 26.81
N ARG A 805 20.36 -23.57 26.81
CA ARG A 805 19.70 -22.60 27.70
C ARG A 805 18.35 -23.12 28.20
N ILE A 806 18.13 -23.03 29.50
CA ILE A 806 16.87 -23.43 30.14
C ILE A 806 16.32 -22.24 30.94
N VAL A 807 15.04 -21.97 30.77
CA VAL A 807 14.31 -20.99 31.58
C VAL A 807 13.36 -21.71 32.52
N ILE A 808 13.30 -21.25 33.77
CA ILE A 808 12.56 -21.89 34.86
C ILE A 808 11.61 -20.84 35.42
N THR A 809 10.31 -21.15 35.43
CA THR A 809 9.29 -20.25 35.96
C THR A 809 8.06 -21.03 36.39
N GLY A 810 7.25 -20.48 37.30
CA GLY A 810 5.90 -21.01 37.55
C GLY A 810 4.83 -20.41 36.65
N THR A 811 5.15 -19.30 35.98
CA THR A 811 4.19 -18.47 35.25
C THR A 811 4.83 -17.99 33.94
N PRO A 812 4.91 -18.87 32.91
CA PRO A 812 5.58 -18.53 31.65
C PRO A 812 4.90 -17.38 30.89
N ILE A 813 3.64 -17.10 31.22
CA ILE A 813 2.85 -16.02 30.64
C ILE A 813 2.16 -15.30 31.80
N GLU A 814 2.41 -14.01 31.98
CA GLU A 814 1.74 -13.21 33.02
C GLU A 814 0.70 -12.25 32.43
N ASN A 815 1.05 -11.53 31.36
CA ASN A 815 0.22 -10.44 30.84
C ASN A 815 0.04 -10.51 29.32
N SER A 816 1.06 -10.94 28.57
CA SER A 816 1.08 -10.89 27.11
C SER A 816 1.78 -12.09 26.51
N THR A 817 1.44 -12.48 25.27
CA THR A 817 2.19 -13.51 24.53
C THR A 817 3.64 -13.10 24.33
N MET A 818 3.94 -11.81 24.46
CA MET A 818 5.30 -11.28 24.43
C MET A 818 6.17 -11.76 25.60
N ASP A 819 5.56 -12.08 26.75
CA ASP A 819 6.27 -12.66 27.90
C ASP A 819 6.85 -14.04 27.53
N LEU A 820 6.09 -14.82 26.76
CA LEU A 820 6.52 -16.11 26.21
C LEU A 820 7.62 -15.93 25.18
N PHE A 821 7.46 -14.94 24.29
CA PHE A 821 8.47 -14.62 23.28
C PHE A 821 9.83 -14.35 23.90
N ALA A 822 9.89 -13.51 24.94
CA ALA A 822 11.17 -13.20 25.59
C ALA A 822 11.84 -14.47 26.15
N GLN A 823 11.09 -15.29 26.87
CA GLN A 823 11.64 -16.49 27.52
C GLN A 823 12.09 -17.53 26.51
N LEU A 824 11.27 -17.84 25.50
CA LEU A 824 11.60 -18.84 24.49
C LEU A 824 12.60 -18.34 23.46
N SER A 825 12.66 -17.05 23.14
CA SER A 825 13.69 -16.51 22.25
C SER A 825 15.07 -16.50 22.91
N PHE A 826 15.12 -16.37 24.25
CA PHE A 826 16.36 -16.60 24.99
C PHE A 826 16.75 -18.08 24.97
N ALA A 827 15.81 -18.98 25.33
CA ALA A 827 16.05 -20.42 25.42
C ALA A 827 16.41 -21.05 24.05
N ASN A 828 15.64 -20.70 23.01
CA ASN A 828 15.79 -21.15 21.62
C ASN A 828 15.83 -19.93 20.69
N PRO A 829 17.02 -19.31 20.48
CA PRO A 829 17.17 -18.23 19.52
C PRO A 829 16.68 -18.64 18.12
N GLY A 830 15.90 -17.77 17.48
CA GLY A 830 15.35 -18.00 16.14
C GLY A 830 14.01 -18.75 16.08
N LEU A 831 13.62 -19.51 17.12
CA LEU A 831 12.38 -20.31 17.13
C LEU A 831 11.13 -19.48 16.80
N LEU A 832 11.03 -18.26 17.35
CA LEU A 832 9.86 -17.39 17.22
C LEU A 832 10.04 -16.28 16.18
N GLY A 833 11.15 -16.31 15.42
CA GLY A 833 11.51 -15.26 14.49
C GLY A 833 11.85 -13.92 15.16
N SER A 834 11.77 -12.83 14.40
CA SER A 834 12.04 -11.50 14.95
C SER A 834 10.95 -11.02 15.90
N LYS A 835 11.32 -10.11 16.83
CA LYS A 835 10.36 -9.43 17.71
C LYS A 835 9.21 -8.77 16.94
N LYS A 836 9.51 -8.16 15.79
CA LYS A 836 8.49 -7.48 14.98
C LYS A 836 7.51 -8.47 14.39
N TYR A 837 8.02 -9.54 13.79
CA TYR A 837 7.19 -10.62 13.26
C TYR A 837 6.30 -11.24 14.32
N PHE A 838 6.88 -11.60 15.47
CA PHE A 838 6.11 -12.20 16.54
C PHE A 838 4.99 -11.27 17.01
N LYS A 839 5.27 -9.96 17.11
CA LYS A 839 4.28 -8.97 17.47
C LYS A 839 3.15 -8.86 16.45
N ASP A 840 3.47 -8.87 15.16
CA ASP A 840 2.49 -8.65 14.08
C ASP A 840 1.67 -9.93 13.80
N VAL A 841 2.27 -11.11 13.89
CA VAL A 841 1.63 -12.40 13.55
C VAL A 841 0.95 -13.06 14.73
N TYR A 842 1.50 -12.94 15.94
CA TYR A 842 0.99 -13.59 17.14
C TYR A 842 0.45 -12.59 18.15
N THR A 843 1.27 -11.67 18.66
CA THR A 843 0.86 -10.82 19.80
C THR A 843 -0.35 -9.94 19.49
N THR A 844 -0.34 -9.19 18.39
CA THR A 844 -1.44 -8.28 18.05
C THR A 844 -2.73 -9.06 17.74
N PRO A 845 -2.71 -10.12 16.90
CA PRO A 845 -3.89 -10.93 16.64
C PRO A 845 -4.44 -11.68 17.87
N ILE A 846 -3.57 -12.20 18.75
CA ILE A 846 -3.97 -12.98 19.92
C ILE A 846 -4.40 -12.05 21.07
N ASP A 847 -3.53 -11.14 21.50
CA ASP A 847 -3.77 -10.31 22.69
C ASP A 847 -4.78 -9.18 22.40
N GLY A 848 -4.77 -8.65 21.16
CA GLY A 848 -5.65 -7.54 20.76
C GLY A 848 -7.01 -8.00 20.23
N PHE A 849 -7.06 -9.09 19.47
CA PHE A 849 -8.26 -9.54 18.75
C PHE A 849 -8.75 -10.93 19.14
N SER A 850 -8.13 -11.59 20.13
CA SER A 850 -8.51 -12.93 20.61
C SER A 850 -8.57 -14.00 19.50
N ASN A 851 -7.66 -13.94 18.53
CA ASN A 851 -7.63 -14.87 17.39
C ASN A 851 -7.20 -16.29 17.81
N LYS A 852 -8.18 -17.21 17.89
CA LYS A 852 -7.97 -18.61 18.29
C LYS A 852 -7.04 -19.39 17.35
N LYS A 853 -7.15 -19.17 16.03
CA LYS A 853 -6.35 -19.91 15.03
C LYS A 853 -4.85 -19.64 15.19
N ARG A 854 -4.48 -18.36 15.40
CA ARG A 854 -3.08 -17.96 15.65
C ARG A 854 -2.56 -18.47 16.99
N LEU A 855 -3.43 -18.56 17.99
CA LEU A 855 -3.10 -19.12 19.30
C LEU A 855 -2.80 -20.63 19.23
N GLU A 856 -3.63 -21.40 18.52
CA GLU A 856 -3.40 -22.83 18.28
C GLU A 856 -2.13 -23.09 17.45
N GLU A 857 -1.84 -22.23 16.48
CA GLU A 857 -0.59 -22.27 15.71
C GLU A 857 0.63 -22.05 16.63
N LEU A 858 0.59 -20.98 17.46
CA LEU A 858 1.65 -20.69 18.42
C LEU A 858 1.85 -21.85 19.41
N GLN A 859 0.76 -22.39 19.96
CA GLN A 859 0.81 -23.51 20.91
C GLN A 859 1.47 -24.74 20.31
N ARG A 860 1.10 -25.13 19.08
CA ARG A 860 1.76 -26.25 18.38
C ARG A 860 3.25 -26.00 18.18
N LYS A 861 3.63 -24.76 17.85
CA LYS A 861 5.03 -24.38 17.63
C LYS A 861 5.87 -24.47 18.92
N VAL A 862 5.32 -24.05 20.05
CA VAL A 862 6.07 -23.97 21.32
C VAL A 862 5.98 -25.24 22.18
N LYS A 863 4.97 -26.09 21.96
CA LYS A 863 4.69 -27.29 22.77
C LYS A 863 5.92 -28.15 23.06
N PRO A 864 6.82 -28.46 22.11
CA PRO A 864 7.98 -29.31 22.40
C PRO A 864 8.97 -28.70 23.39
N PHE A 865 8.98 -27.36 23.49
CA PHE A 865 9.96 -26.59 24.24
C PHE A 865 9.40 -26.06 25.57
N ILE A 866 8.17 -26.42 25.95
CA ILE A 866 7.58 -26.04 27.24
C ILE A 866 7.07 -27.30 27.94
N LEU A 867 7.59 -27.57 29.14
CA LEU A 867 7.01 -28.56 30.04
C LEU A 867 6.25 -27.84 31.14
N ARG A 868 4.93 -28.00 31.18
CA ARG A 868 4.04 -27.40 32.19
C ARG A 868 3.10 -28.45 32.74
N ARG A 869 3.13 -28.65 34.06
CA ARG A 869 2.24 -29.55 34.81
C ARG A 869 1.67 -28.87 36.03
N THR A 870 0.42 -29.15 36.34
CA THR A 870 -0.29 -28.56 37.47
C THR A 870 -0.20 -29.42 38.72
N LYS A 871 -0.30 -28.83 39.92
CA LYS A 871 -0.35 -29.59 41.19
C LYS A 871 -1.49 -30.62 41.20
N THR A 872 -2.64 -30.26 40.62
CA THR A 872 -3.82 -31.13 40.51
C THR A 872 -3.58 -32.35 39.64
N GLU A 873 -2.75 -32.23 38.59
CA GLU A 873 -2.42 -33.35 37.71
C GLU A 873 -1.47 -34.35 38.39
N VAL A 874 -0.45 -33.85 39.10
CA VAL A 874 0.71 -34.68 39.48
C VAL A 874 0.94 -34.87 40.98
N ALA A 875 0.31 -34.06 41.84
CA ALA A 875 0.54 -34.05 43.29
C ALA A 875 -0.76 -34.27 44.09
N LYS A 876 -1.42 -35.42 43.85
CA LYS A 876 -2.66 -35.84 44.52
C LYS A 876 -2.54 -36.00 46.05
N GLU A 877 -1.31 -36.01 46.58
CA GLU A 877 -0.97 -36.12 47.99
C GLU A 877 -1.03 -34.79 48.77
N LEU A 878 -1.22 -33.65 48.08
CA LEU A 878 -1.31 -32.35 48.73
C LEU A 878 -2.67 -32.17 49.46
N PRO A 879 -2.68 -31.52 50.64
CA PRO A 879 -3.90 -31.21 51.39
C PRO A 879 -4.79 -30.20 50.64
N ALA A 880 -6.01 -29.97 51.14
CA ALA A 880 -6.95 -29.07 50.49
C ALA A 880 -6.46 -27.61 50.55
N LYS A 881 -6.61 -26.90 49.44
CA LYS A 881 -6.42 -25.44 49.36
C LYS A 881 -7.78 -24.78 49.32
N ASN A 882 -8.12 -24.04 50.37
CA ASN A 882 -9.39 -23.32 50.48
C ASN A 882 -9.17 -21.82 50.22
N GLU A 883 -9.99 -21.21 49.37
CA GLU A 883 -9.97 -19.76 49.13
C GLU A 883 -11.29 -19.15 49.59
N ILE A 884 -11.22 -18.18 50.49
CA ILE A 884 -12.37 -17.52 51.11
C ILE A 884 -12.27 -16.02 50.90
N VAL A 885 -13.39 -15.37 50.60
CA VAL A 885 -13.50 -13.91 50.58
C VAL A 885 -14.25 -13.49 51.85
N LEU A 886 -13.64 -12.60 52.64
CA LEU A 886 -14.29 -11.91 53.76
C LEU A 886 -14.58 -10.47 53.35
N TYR A 887 -15.85 -10.11 53.43
CA TYR A 887 -16.30 -8.75 53.14
C TYR A 887 -16.13 -7.87 54.37
N CYS A 888 -15.43 -6.75 54.18
CA CYS A 888 -15.15 -5.76 55.22
C CYS A 888 -16.01 -4.52 54.97
N GLU A 889 -17.10 -4.37 55.72
CA GLU A 889 -17.98 -3.21 55.61
C GLU A 889 -17.29 -1.93 56.10
N MET A 890 -17.32 -0.88 55.27
CA MET A 890 -16.77 0.41 55.65
C MET A 890 -17.66 1.10 56.67
N LYS A 891 -17.04 1.69 57.69
CA LYS A 891 -17.72 2.60 58.62
C LYS A 891 -18.16 3.89 57.89
N PRO A 892 -19.17 4.62 58.42
CA PRO A 892 -19.72 5.80 57.75
C PRO A 892 -18.69 6.86 57.34
N ALA A 893 -17.69 7.14 58.19
CA ALA A 893 -16.65 8.11 57.87
C ALA A 893 -15.73 7.64 56.74
N GLN A 894 -15.29 6.37 56.77
CA GLN A 894 -14.48 5.79 55.70
C GLN A 894 -15.25 5.74 54.37
N ARG A 895 -16.55 5.38 54.41
CA ARG A 895 -17.43 5.32 53.25
C ARG A 895 -17.61 6.70 52.62
N HIS A 896 -17.89 7.73 53.42
CA HIS A 896 -18.02 9.10 52.92
C HIS A 896 -16.76 9.55 52.19
N ILE A 897 -15.56 9.32 52.74
CA ILE A 897 -14.31 9.71 52.08
C ILE A 897 -14.16 8.95 50.75
N TYR A 898 -14.46 7.65 50.75
CA TYR A 898 -14.39 6.84 49.54
C TYR A 898 -15.31 7.40 48.45
N ASP A 899 -16.58 7.66 48.76
CA ASP A 899 -17.59 8.13 47.81
C ASP A 899 -17.25 9.53 47.27
N THR A 900 -16.71 10.43 48.10
CA THR A 900 -16.23 11.75 47.66
C THR A 900 -15.11 11.61 46.63
N TYR A 901 -14.08 10.81 46.93
CA TYR A 901 -12.95 10.60 46.02
C TYR A 901 -13.34 9.82 44.76
N GLU A 902 -14.27 8.87 44.87
CA GLU A 902 -14.82 8.11 43.74
C GLU A 902 -15.57 9.05 42.80
N LYS A 903 -16.45 9.89 43.34
CA LYS A 903 -17.20 10.89 42.57
C LYS A 903 -16.27 11.87 41.84
N GLU A 904 -15.30 12.47 42.55
CA GLU A 904 -14.30 13.36 41.93
C GLU A 904 -13.53 12.67 40.80
N PHE A 905 -13.13 11.41 41.02
CA PHE A 905 -12.40 10.64 40.02
C PHE A 905 -13.28 10.28 38.83
N ARG A 906 -14.55 9.92 39.05
CA ARG A 906 -15.53 9.60 38.01
C ARG A 906 -15.83 10.81 37.14
N GLU A 907 -16.03 11.98 37.74
CA GLU A 907 -16.23 13.25 37.01
C GLU A 907 -15.01 13.60 36.15
N PHE A 908 -13.81 13.48 36.72
CA PHE A 908 -12.56 13.69 35.98
C PHE A 908 -12.43 12.78 34.75
N ILE A 909 -12.78 11.50 34.87
CA ILE A 909 -12.75 10.55 33.74
C ILE A 909 -13.86 10.84 32.73
N SER A 910 -15.03 11.27 33.18
CA SER A 910 -16.19 11.55 32.32
C SER A 910 -15.95 12.74 31.38
N VAL A 911 -15.29 13.79 31.88
CA VAL A 911 -15.02 15.04 31.14
C VAL A 911 -13.91 14.88 30.09
N LYS A 912 -12.99 13.91 30.24
CA LYS A 912 -11.87 13.72 29.30
C LYS A 912 -12.22 12.81 28.13
N ASP A 913 -11.66 13.11 26.97
CA ASP A 913 -11.73 12.22 25.80
C ASP A 913 -10.93 10.93 26.00
N GLY A 914 -11.36 9.86 25.34
CA GLY A 914 -10.71 8.54 25.44
C GLY A 914 -9.21 8.56 25.09
N ASP A 915 -8.81 9.39 24.13
CA ASP A 915 -7.41 9.54 23.75
C ASP A 915 -6.58 10.37 24.75
N GLU A 916 -7.18 11.34 25.45
CA GLU A 916 -6.50 12.07 26.51
C GLU A 916 -6.23 11.21 27.74
N ILE A 917 -7.17 10.32 28.07
CA ILE A 917 -7.02 9.33 29.15
C ILE A 917 -5.84 8.42 28.83
N ARG A 918 -5.75 7.90 27.60
CA ARG A 918 -4.63 7.06 27.13
C ARG A 918 -3.29 7.78 27.15
N LYS A 919 -3.27 9.10 26.89
CA LYS A 919 -2.07 9.95 26.98
C LYS A 919 -1.66 10.28 28.41
N SER A 920 -2.55 10.12 29.40
CA SER A 920 -2.33 10.50 30.80
C SER A 920 -2.47 9.33 31.82
N PRO A 921 -1.83 8.16 31.60
CA PRO A 921 -2.04 6.97 32.44
C PRO A 921 -1.66 7.18 33.91
N MET A 922 -0.71 8.07 34.19
CA MET A 922 -0.25 8.32 35.55
C MET A 922 -1.33 8.94 36.45
N HIS A 923 -2.21 9.80 35.89
CA HIS A 923 -3.30 10.41 36.65
C HIS A 923 -4.37 9.37 37.02
N VAL A 924 -4.71 8.48 36.09
CA VAL A 924 -5.67 7.38 36.30
C VAL A 924 -5.15 6.42 37.38
N LEU A 925 -3.89 5.97 37.26
CA LEU A 925 -3.28 5.07 38.22
C LEU A 925 -3.19 5.69 39.62
N LYS A 926 -2.94 7.00 39.72
CA LYS A 926 -2.93 7.74 41.00
C LYS A 926 -4.32 7.76 41.65
N GLY A 927 -5.38 8.00 40.88
CA GLY A 927 -6.77 7.96 41.36
C GLY A 927 -7.17 6.58 41.88
N LEU A 928 -6.95 5.54 41.07
CA LEU A 928 -7.21 4.15 41.48
C LEU A 928 -6.39 3.72 42.70
N THR A 929 -5.13 4.17 42.80
CA THR A 929 -4.29 3.88 43.96
C THR A 929 -4.84 4.53 45.23
N LYS A 930 -5.35 5.78 45.16
CA LYS A 930 -5.99 6.44 46.30
C LYS A 930 -7.24 5.71 46.77
N LEU A 931 -8.13 5.32 45.85
CA LEU A 931 -9.34 4.55 46.20
C LEU A 931 -8.98 3.23 46.90
N ARG A 932 -7.97 2.51 46.41
CA ARG A 932 -7.45 1.28 47.05
C ARG A 932 -6.80 1.54 48.41
N GLN A 933 -6.15 2.69 48.59
CA GLN A 933 -5.62 3.10 49.90
C GLN A 933 -6.75 3.38 50.88
N ILE A 934 -7.81 4.09 50.46
CA ILE A 934 -9.00 4.35 51.29
C ILE A 934 -9.69 3.05 51.69
N CYS A 935 -9.78 2.06 50.78
CA CYS A 935 -10.33 0.74 51.09
C CYS A 935 -9.58 0.04 52.24
N ASN A 936 -8.26 0.23 52.31
CA ASN A 936 -7.44 -0.33 53.38
C ASN A 936 -7.55 0.46 54.69
N SER A 937 -7.25 1.75 54.63
CA SER A 937 -7.28 2.66 55.79
C SER A 937 -7.14 4.10 55.31
N THR A 938 -7.96 5.01 55.82
CA THR A 938 -7.90 6.45 55.50
C THR A 938 -6.55 7.07 55.88
N LYS A 939 -5.89 6.53 56.93
CA LYS A 939 -4.51 6.89 57.36
C LYS A 939 -3.43 6.71 56.30
N LEU A 940 -3.70 5.98 55.21
CA LEU A 940 -2.75 5.80 54.12
C LEU A 940 -2.69 7.01 53.18
N LEU A 941 -3.68 7.89 53.23
CA LEU A 941 -3.68 9.16 52.52
C LEU A 941 -2.70 10.12 53.22
N LYS A 942 -1.71 10.60 52.46
CA LYS A 942 -0.82 11.67 52.90
C LYS A 942 -1.49 13.01 52.60
N THR A 943 -2.39 13.45 53.47
CA THR A 943 -3.03 14.77 53.41
C THR A 943 -2.86 15.45 54.76
N ASP A 944 -2.55 16.74 54.74
CA ASP A 944 -2.28 17.57 55.94
C ASP A 944 -3.55 17.86 56.77
N ASP A 945 -4.73 17.43 56.31
CA ASP A 945 -5.98 17.51 57.06
C ASP A 945 -6.08 16.38 58.11
N LEU A 946 -5.66 16.72 59.33
CA LEU A 946 -5.70 15.87 60.52
C LEU A 946 -7.10 15.74 61.16
N SER A 947 -8.15 16.26 60.51
CA SER A 947 -9.51 16.41 61.06
C SER A 947 -10.45 15.23 60.78
N VAL A 948 -10.03 14.25 59.96
CA VAL A 948 -10.92 13.18 59.50
C VAL A 948 -10.78 11.91 60.36
N GLU A 949 -11.93 11.37 60.80
CA GLU A 949 -11.99 10.11 61.56
C GLU A 949 -11.20 8.99 60.86
N GLN A 950 -10.31 8.36 61.63
CA GLN A 950 -9.28 7.48 61.08
C GLN A 950 -9.67 6.01 61.16
N ASP A 951 -10.78 5.67 60.50
CA ASP A 951 -11.31 4.32 60.45
C ASP A 951 -10.54 3.39 59.49
N ALA A 952 -10.49 2.11 59.85
CA ALA A 952 -9.86 1.06 59.06
C ALA A 952 -10.57 -0.29 59.24
N CYS A 953 -11.72 -0.46 58.56
CA CYS A 953 -12.55 -1.67 58.65
C CYS A 953 -11.76 -2.98 58.47
N LYS A 954 -10.80 -3.00 57.53
CA LYS A 954 -9.98 -4.19 57.27
C LYS A 954 -9.01 -4.53 58.40
N ILE A 955 -8.47 -3.54 59.10
CA ILE A 955 -7.58 -3.77 60.24
C ILE A 955 -8.39 -4.37 61.39
N GLU A 956 -9.58 -3.83 61.65
CA GLU A 956 -10.49 -4.33 62.69
C GLU A 956 -10.88 -5.78 62.42
N MET A 957 -11.38 -6.07 61.21
CA MET A 957 -11.71 -7.43 60.78
C MET A 957 -10.51 -8.38 60.85
N LEU A 958 -9.32 -7.94 60.40
CA LEU A 958 -8.11 -8.75 60.47
C LEU A 958 -7.70 -9.08 61.91
N ILE A 959 -7.81 -8.13 62.83
CA ILE A 959 -7.47 -8.36 64.24
C ILE A 959 -8.42 -9.35 64.87
N GLU A 960 -9.74 -9.19 64.66
CA GLU A 960 -10.76 -10.14 65.10
C GLU A 960 -10.43 -11.55 64.58
N GLN A 961 -10.16 -11.66 63.28
CA GLN A 961 -9.78 -12.92 62.66
C GLN A 961 -8.47 -13.50 63.18
N VAL A 962 -7.49 -12.70 63.61
CA VAL A 962 -6.23 -13.20 64.19
C VAL A 962 -6.41 -13.63 65.65
N LEU A 963 -7.28 -12.95 66.40
CA LEU A 963 -7.58 -13.25 67.81
C LEU A 963 -8.44 -14.52 67.95
N ASP A 964 -9.37 -14.75 67.02
CA ASP A 964 -10.26 -15.92 67.03
C ASP A 964 -9.54 -17.25 66.71
N LYS A 965 -8.30 -17.20 66.19
CA LYS A 965 -7.54 -18.41 65.80
C LYS A 965 -6.62 -18.88 66.90
N SER A 966 -6.51 -20.20 67.04
CA SER A 966 -5.64 -20.86 68.04
C SER A 966 -4.25 -20.23 68.10
N PRO A 967 -3.70 -19.89 69.28
CA PRO A 967 -2.40 -19.25 69.46
C PRO A 967 -1.23 -19.95 68.77
N TYR A 968 -1.31 -21.26 68.55
CA TYR A 968 -0.26 -22.07 67.92
C TYR A 968 -0.33 -22.09 66.38
N GLN A 969 -1.38 -21.52 65.79
CA GLN A 969 -1.54 -21.48 64.34
C GLN A 969 -0.70 -20.36 63.73
N LYS A 970 0.15 -20.70 62.74
CA LYS A 970 0.98 -19.71 62.05
C LYS A 970 0.23 -19.05 60.90
N ILE A 971 0.34 -17.72 60.84
CA ILE A 971 -0.43 -16.82 59.97
C ILE A 971 0.53 -15.97 59.15
N ILE A 972 0.28 -15.91 57.84
CA ILE A 972 0.95 -14.99 56.92
C ILE A 972 -0.04 -13.89 56.54
N ILE A 973 0.38 -12.62 56.64
CA ILE A 973 -0.42 -11.47 56.25
C ILE A 973 0.30 -10.73 55.13
N PHE A 974 -0.33 -10.68 53.96
CA PHE A 974 0.16 -9.99 52.78
C PHE A 974 -0.56 -8.65 52.55
N SER A 975 0.22 -7.63 52.21
CA SER A 975 -0.30 -6.36 51.69
C SER A 975 0.63 -5.79 50.62
N GLN A 976 0.10 -5.07 49.64
CA GLN A 976 0.93 -4.34 48.68
C GLN A 976 1.55 -3.07 49.26
N PHE A 977 0.92 -2.49 50.30
CA PHE A 977 1.32 -1.22 50.89
C PHE A 977 2.13 -1.46 52.16
N VAL A 978 3.44 -1.15 52.14
CA VAL A 978 4.30 -1.29 53.33
C VAL A 978 3.78 -0.43 54.50
N SER A 979 3.19 0.74 54.19
CA SER A 979 2.53 1.58 55.19
C SER A 979 1.34 0.87 55.86
N MET A 980 0.58 0.04 55.13
CA MET A 980 -0.51 -0.77 55.69
C MET A 980 0.04 -1.85 56.63
N LEU A 981 1.14 -2.51 56.25
CA LEU A 981 1.81 -3.47 57.14
C LEU A 981 2.25 -2.81 58.46
N ASN A 982 2.75 -1.58 58.42
CA ASN A 982 3.13 -0.86 59.64
C ASN A 982 1.90 -0.50 60.52
N LEU A 983 0.75 -0.19 59.91
CA LEU A 983 -0.50 0.03 60.65
C LEU A 983 -1.00 -1.26 61.30
N ILE A 984 -0.95 -2.38 60.58
CA ILE A 984 -1.31 -3.71 61.10
C ILE A 984 -0.36 -4.13 62.23
N GLU A 985 0.95 -3.93 62.08
CA GLU A 985 1.94 -4.19 63.13
C GLU A 985 1.63 -3.41 64.41
N THR A 986 1.33 -2.11 64.27
CA THR A 986 0.97 -1.25 65.40
C THR A 986 -0.32 -1.72 66.08
N ALA A 987 -1.30 -2.17 65.30
CA ALA A 987 -2.58 -2.61 65.82
C ALA A 987 -2.50 -3.99 66.50
N LEU A 988 -1.73 -4.94 65.94
CA LEU A 988 -1.45 -6.24 66.56
C LEU A 988 -0.63 -6.10 67.85
N ALA A 989 0.30 -5.14 67.90
CA ALA A 989 1.09 -4.87 69.10
C ALA A 989 0.23 -4.39 70.29
N LYS A 990 -0.90 -3.71 70.04
CA LYS A 990 -1.85 -3.33 71.12
C LYS A 990 -2.54 -4.52 71.79
N HIS A 991 -2.51 -5.68 71.14
CA HIS A 991 -3.04 -6.94 71.66
C HIS A 991 -1.91 -7.92 72.05
N ASP A 992 -0.70 -7.40 72.29
CA ASP A 992 0.49 -8.17 72.67
C ASP A 992 0.93 -9.26 71.66
N ILE A 993 0.51 -9.15 70.40
CA ILE A 993 0.91 -10.08 69.34
C ILE A 993 2.20 -9.60 68.69
N LYS A 994 3.29 -10.34 68.92
CA LYS A 994 4.57 -10.12 68.24
C LYS A 994 4.49 -10.58 66.79
N VAL A 995 5.02 -9.75 65.90
CA VAL A 995 5.03 -10.02 64.46
C VAL A 995 6.45 -9.98 63.91
N LEU A 996 6.71 -10.85 62.93
CA LEU A 996 7.88 -10.75 62.08
C LEU A 996 7.53 -9.94 60.83
N LYS A 997 8.46 -9.16 60.29
CA LYS A 997 8.19 -8.29 59.13
C LYS A 997 9.22 -8.48 58.02
N LEU A 998 8.74 -8.82 56.82
CA LEU A 998 9.56 -9.05 55.63
C LEU A 998 9.14 -8.10 54.49
N THR A 999 10.00 -7.13 54.21
CA THR A 999 9.79 -6.12 53.14
C THR A 999 10.97 -6.09 52.18
N GLY A 1000 10.87 -5.26 51.13
CA GLY A 1000 11.98 -5.06 50.19
C GLY A 1000 13.27 -4.55 50.85
N GLN A 1001 13.18 -3.87 51.99
CA GLN A 1001 14.32 -3.30 52.73
C GLN A 1001 14.99 -4.30 53.69
N THR A 1002 14.37 -5.45 53.93
CA THR A 1002 14.89 -6.48 54.82
C THR A 1002 16.18 -7.08 54.24
N ARG A 1003 17.30 -6.94 54.99
CA ARG A 1003 18.61 -7.48 54.63
C ARG A 1003 18.76 -8.96 55.02
N ASP A 1004 18.53 -9.30 56.29
CA ASP A 1004 18.61 -10.67 56.79
C ASP A 1004 17.24 -11.37 56.72
N ARG A 1005 16.89 -11.82 55.51
CA ARG A 1005 15.62 -12.51 55.27
C ARG A 1005 15.61 -13.94 55.81
N GLN A 1006 16.78 -14.59 55.85
CA GLN A 1006 16.91 -15.98 56.28
C GLN A 1006 16.61 -16.12 57.76
N HIS A 1007 17.17 -15.25 58.60
CA HIS A 1007 16.92 -15.28 60.03
C HIS A 1007 15.42 -15.15 60.34
N ILE A 1008 14.73 -14.23 59.66
CA ILE A 1008 13.29 -14.00 59.83
C ILE A 1008 12.46 -15.22 59.39
N VAL A 1009 12.79 -15.83 58.24
CA VAL A 1009 12.08 -17.02 57.75
C VAL A 1009 12.31 -18.20 58.69
N THR A 1010 13.54 -18.39 59.18
CA THR A 1010 13.89 -19.47 60.12
C THR A 1010 13.15 -19.28 61.44
N GLN A 1011 13.16 -18.05 61.99
CA GLN A 1011 12.37 -17.70 63.17
C GLN A 1011 10.87 -17.99 62.96
N PHE A 1012 10.30 -17.58 61.82
CA PHE A 1012 8.90 -17.85 61.55
C PHE A 1012 8.58 -19.34 61.41
N GLN A 1013 9.49 -20.18 60.91
CA GLN A 1013 9.22 -21.60 60.77
C GLN A 1013 9.43 -22.37 62.08
N GLU A 1014 10.50 -22.08 62.82
CA GLU A 1014 10.93 -22.89 63.98
C GLU A 1014 10.42 -22.35 65.32
N ASN A 1015 10.24 -21.02 65.47
CA ASN A 1015 9.83 -20.42 66.74
C ASN A 1015 8.30 -20.42 66.89
N GLU A 1016 7.78 -21.10 67.91
CA GLU A 1016 6.34 -21.15 68.19
C GLU A 1016 5.77 -19.81 68.71
N ALA A 1017 6.58 -18.99 69.37
CA ALA A 1017 6.14 -17.68 69.90
C ALA A 1017 5.94 -16.62 68.80
N GLN A 1018 6.47 -16.85 67.60
CA GLN A 1018 6.38 -15.94 66.45
C GLN A 1018 5.34 -16.46 65.45
N ARG A 1019 4.06 -16.34 65.83
CA ARG A 1019 2.93 -16.92 65.06
C ARG A 1019 2.53 -16.10 63.82
N VAL A 1020 2.83 -14.80 63.77
CA VAL A 1020 2.40 -13.91 62.66
C VAL A 1020 3.60 -13.35 61.91
N ILE A 1021 3.58 -13.43 60.57
CA ILE A 1021 4.54 -12.76 59.70
C ILE A 1021 3.82 -11.82 58.71
N LEU A 1022 4.28 -10.58 58.66
CA LEU A 1022 3.84 -9.52 57.76
C LEU A 1022 4.76 -9.48 56.54
N ILE A 1023 4.23 -9.69 55.34
CA ILE A 1023 5.03 -9.75 54.12
C ILE A 1023 4.46 -8.80 53.08
N SER A 1024 5.31 -7.92 52.52
CA SER A 1024 4.87 -7.12 51.37
C SER A 1024 4.71 -8.02 50.14
N LEU A 1025 3.62 -7.89 49.36
CA LEU A 1025 3.36 -8.76 48.19
C LEU A 1025 4.57 -8.83 47.24
N LYS A 1026 5.27 -7.72 47.00
CA LYS A 1026 6.50 -7.68 46.19
C LYS A 1026 7.67 -8.47 46.79
N ALA A 1027 7.81 -8.50 48.12
CA ALA A 1027 8.83 -9.30 48.78
C ALA A 1027 8.42 -10.78 48.91
N GLY A 1028 7.11 -11.05 49.01
CA GLY A 1028 6.53 -12.39 49.05
C GLY A 1028 6.59 -13.17 47.74
N GLY A 1029 6.60 -12.45 46.60
CA GLY A 1029 6.79 -13.06 45.27
C GLY A 1029 8.17 -13.68 45.02
N THR A 1030 9.12 -13.51 45.95
CA THR A 1030 10.46 -14.09 45.84
C THR A 1030 10.52 -15.45 46.52
N GLY A 1031 11.11 -16.47 45.88
CA GLY A 1031 11.13 -17.94 46.13
C GLY A 1031 11.05 -18.61 47.53
N LEU A 1032 10.77 -17.92 48.63
CA LEU A 1032 10.86 -18.39 50.02
C LEU A 1032 9.91 -19.56 50.36
N ASN A 1033 10.38 -20.49 51.19
CA ASN A 1033 9.59 -21.61 51.74
C ASN A 1033 8.96 -21.19 53.08
N LEU A 1034 7.62 -21.24 53.20
CA LEU A 1034 6.88 -20.85 54.41
C LEU A 1034 5.83 -21.91 54.79
N THR A 1035 6.19 -23.19 54.71
CA THR A 1035 5.29 -24.33 54.89
C THR A 1035 4.71 -24.47 56.29
N ALA A 1036 5.28 -23.80 57.30
CA ALA A 1036 4.75 -23.81 58.67
C ALA A 1036 3.39 -23.10 58.80
N ALA A 1037 3.02 -22.23 57.86
CA ALA A 1037 1.74 -21.52 57.86
C ALA A 1037 0.60 -22.34 57.28
N SER A 1038 -0.59 -22.22 57.90
CA SER A 1038 -1.84 -22.81 57.40
C SER A 1038 -2.90 -21.75 57.05
N LEU A 1039 -2.68 -20.50 57.48
CA LEU A 1039 -3.55 -19.36 57.18
C LEU A 1039 -2.79 -18.26 56.45
N VAL A 1040 -3.37 -17.78 55.36
CA VAL A 1040 -2.83 -16.68 54.56
C VAL A 1040 -3.89 -15.60 54.40
N TYR A 1041 -3.66 -14.41 54.94
CA TYR A 1041 -4.53 -13.24 54.74
C TYR A 1041 -3.96 -12.34 53.65
N LEU A 1042 -4.78 -12.03 52.65
CA LEU A 1042 -4.53 -11.04 51.62
C LEU A 1042 -5.36 -9.81 51.97
N VAL A 1043 -4.70 -8.78 52.51
CA VAL A 1043 -5.38 -7.58 53.03
C VAL A 1043 -5.94 -6.73 51.91
N ASP A 1044 -5.26 -6.71 50.76
CA ASP A 1044 -5.67 -5.94 49.59
C ASP A 1044 -5.48 -6.75 48.31
N PRO A 1045 -6.46 -6.73 47.38
CA PRO A 1045 -6.38 -7.46 46.13
C PRO A 1045 -5.39 -6.79 45.18
N TRP A 1046 -4.68 -7.58 44.39
CA TRP A 1046 -3.76 -7.15 43.35
C TRP A 1046 -4.46 -7.15 41.97
N TRP A 1047 -3.85 -6.56 40.94
CA TRP A 1047 -4.44 -6.56 39.60
C TRP A 1047 -4.21 -7.87 38.83
N ASN A 1048 -3.11 -8.54 39.14
CA ASN A 1048 -2.69 -9.79 38.50
C ASN A 1048 -2.88 -10.98 39.48
N PRO A 1049 -3.83 -11.89 39.24
CA PRO A 1049 -4.11 -13.02 40.13
C PRO A 1049 -2.91 -13.96 40.30
N ALA A 1050 -2.01 -14.04 39.30
CA ALA A 1050 -0.83 -14.89 39.36
C ALA A 1050 0.13 -14.48 40.50
N VAL A 1051 0.21 -13.18 40.82
CA VAL A 1051 1.05 -12.67 41.91
C VAL A 1051 0.49 -13.09 43.28
N GLU A 1052 -0.83 -13.08 43.44
CA GLU A 1052 -1.48 -13.57 44.66
C GLU A 1052 -1.35 -15.09 44.80
N ALA A 1053 -1.61 -15.83 43.73
CA ALA A 1053 -1.44 -17.29 43.70
C ALA A 1053 0.00 -17.67 44.07
N GLN A 1054 0.99 -16.96 43.50
CA GLN A 1054 2.40 -17.13 43.82
C GLN A 1054 2.72 -16.91 45.32
N ALA A 1055 2.06 -15.94 45.95
CA ALA A 1055 2.21 -15.64 47.37
C ALA A 1055 1.54 -16.70 48.26
N ILE A 1056 0.34 -17.18 47.90
CA ILE A 1056 -0.34 -18.28 48.62
C ILE A 1056 0.46 -19.58 48.51
N ASP A 1057 1.01 -19.86 47.32
CA ASP A 1057 1.89 -21.00 47.03
C ASP A 1057 3.23 -20.96 47.78
N ARG A 1058 3.49 -19.98 48.65
CA ARG A 1058 4.61 -20.02 49.61
C ARG A 1058 4.31 -20.92 50.81
N ALA A 1059 3.06 -20.95 51.25
CA ALA A 1059 2.56 -21.82 52.31
C ALA A 1059 2.04 -23.16 51.76
N PHE A 1060 1.43 -23.14 50.57
CA PHE A 1060 0.92 -24.34 49.90
C PHE A 1060 1.97 -24.98 48.97
N ARG A 1061 2.97 -25.65 49.57
CA ARG A 1061 4.04 -26.39 48.87
C ARG A 1061 4.12 -27.84 49.30
N ILE A 1062 4.81 -28.65 48.50
CA ILE A 1062 5.16 -30.03 48.86
C ILE A 1062 5.91 -30.05 50.20
N GLY A 1063 5.46 -30.91 51.12
CA GLY A 1063 5.89 -30.93 52.52
C GLY A 1063 4.89 -30.28 53.48
N GLN A 1064 3.81 -29.67 52.96
CA GLN A 1064 2.67 -29.23 53.76
C GLN A 1064 1.80 -30.43 54.15
N ALA A 1065 1.53 -30.58 55.44
CA ALA A 1065 0.66 -31.63 55.99
C ALA A 1065 -0.73 -31.11 56.39
N LYS A 1066 -0.92 -29.78 56.48
CA LYS A 1066 -2.17 -29.14 56.89
C LYS A 1066 -2.87 -28.47 55.71
N ASP A 1067 -4.20 -28.43 55.74
CA ASP A 1067 -4.97 -27.63 54.79
C ASP A 1067 -4.57 -26.16 54.88
N VAL A 1068 -4.40 -25.51 53.71
CA VAL A 1068 -4.04 -24.10 53.62
C VAL A 1068 -5.26 -23.30 53.22
N THR A 1069 -5.66 -22.37 54.08
CA THR A 1069 -6.78 -21.46 53.82
C THR A 1069 -6.26 -20.07 53.50
N ALA A 1070 -6.55 -19.59 52.29
CA ALA A 1070 -6.28 -18.23 51.85
C ALA A 1070 -7.54 -17.37 51.98
N ILE A 1071 -7.43 -16.26 52.70
CA ILE A 1071 -8.53 -15.36 53.03
C ILE A 1071 -8.26 -13.99 52.42
N ARG A 1072 -9.15 -13.52 51.55
CA ARG A 1072 -9.07 -12.18 50.93
C ARG A 1072 -10.01 -11.23 51.64
N LEU A 1073 -9.47 -10.11 52.14
CA LEU A 1073 -10.26 -9.03 52.74
C LEU A 1073 -10.66 -8.04 51.65
N ILE A 1074 -11.97 -7.90 51.39
CA ILE A 1074 -12.51 -7.08 50.28
C ILE A 1074 -13.56 -6.12 50.82
N CYS A 1075 -13.45 -4.83 50.48
CA CYS A 1075 -14.52 -3.89 50.79
C CYS A 1075 -15.64 -3.99 49.72
N PRO A 1076 -16.89 -4.29 50.10
CA PRO A 1076 -18.00 -4.38 49.15
C PRO A 1076 -18.36 -3.01 48.58
N ASP A 1077 -18.93 -3.02 47.37
CA ASP A 1077 -19.30 -1.83 46.60
C ASP A 1077 -18.15 -0.83 46.42
N THR A 1078 -16.95 -1.35 46.20
CA THR A 1078 -15.76 -0.55 45.91
C THR A 1078 -15.00 -1.07 44.70
N VAL A 1079 -13.95 -0.35 44.33
CA VAL A 1079 -12.99 -0.76 43.30
C VAL A 1079 -12.41 -2.16 43.57
N GLU A 1080 -12.30 -2.59 44.82
CA GLU A 1080 -11.78 -3.92 45.17
C GLU A 1080 -12.74 -5.06 44.81
N ASP A 1081 -14.04 -4.90 45.08
CA ASP A 1081 -15.07 -5.88 44.70
C ASP A 1081 -15.17 -6.02 43.18
N LYS A 1082 -15.06 -4.91 42.45
CA LYS A 1082 -15.03 -4.91 40.97
C LYS A 1082 -13.75 -5.56 40.43
N ILE A 1083 -12.60 -5.33 41.05
CA ILE A 1083 -11.35 -6.04 40.73
C ILE A 1083 -11.54 -7.55 40.89
N MET A 1084 -12.20 -7.99 41.96
CA MET A 1084 -12.43 -9.42 42.21
C MET A 1084 -13.35 -10.05 41.15
N LYS A 1085 -14.46 -9.40 40.82
CA LYS A 1085 -15.36 -9.84 39.74
C LYS A 1085 -14.63 -9.95 38.39
N LEU A 1086 -13.76 -8.98 38.10
CA LEU A 1086 -12.92 -9.00 36.89
C LEU A 1086 -11.87 -10.11 36.88
N GLN A 1087 -11.28 -10.44 38.02
CA GLN A 1087 -10.38 -11.59 38.13
C GLN A 1087 -11.15 -12.90 37.93
N ALA A 1088 -12.29 -13.08 38.60
CA ALA A 1088 -13.10 -14.30 38.55
C ALA A 1088 -13.59 -14.63 37.14
N ASN A 1089 -14.13 -13.63 36.41
CA ASN A 1089 -14.54 -13.79 35.02
C ASN A 1089 -13.38 -14.23 34.10
N LYS A 1090 -12.13 -13.94 34.47
CA LYS A 1090 -10.94 -14.31 33.69
C LYS A 1090 -10.42 -15.68 34.03
N THR A 1091 -10.39 -16.07 35.31
CA THR A 1091 -9.95 -17.41 35.72
C THR A 1091 -10.80 -18.48 35.03
N ALA A 1092 -12.12 -18.26 34.95
CA ALA A 1092 -13.05 -19.14 34.22
C ALA A 1092 -12.75 -19.26 32.70
N ILE A 1093 -12.12 -18.24 32.10
CA ILE A 1093 -11.71 -18.23 30.68
C ILE A 1093 -10.30 -18.83 30.52
N ALA A 1094 -9.40 -18.59 31.48
CA ALA A 1094 -7.99 -18.99 31.46
C ALA A 1094 -7.76 -20.47 31.76
N ASP A 1095 -8.67 -21.11 32.51
CA ASP A 1095 -8.58 -22.55 32.84
C ASP A 1095 -8.88 -23.46 31.63
N ASN A 1096 -9.50 -22.92 30.57
CA ASN A 1096 -9.77 -23.65 29.33
C ASN A 1096 -8.74 -23.29 28.26
N ILE A 1097 -7.63 -24.04 28.22
CA ILE A 1097 -6.52 -23.91 27.25
C ILE A 1097 -5.50 -22.89 27.77
N ILE A 1098 -4.21 -23.15 27.55
CA ILE A 1098 -3.04 -22.30 27.86
C ILE A 1098 -3.10 -20.96 27.08
N SER A 1099 -4.13 -20.13 27.30
CA SER A 1099 -4.75 -19.35 26.22
C SER A 1099 -5.70 -18.22 26.73
N SER A 1100 -5.12 -17.15 27.28
CA SER A 1100 -5.64 -15.77 27.08
C SER A 1100 -4.65 -14.77 27.68
N THR A 1101 -3.88 -14.11 26.81
CA THR A 1101 -2.91 -13.08 27.18
C THR A 1101 -3.56 -11.72 27.18
N TYR A 1102 -4.20 -11.42 28.30
CA TYR A 1102 -4.91 -10.18 28.51
C TYR A 1102 -4.08 -9.26 29.41
N ASN A 1103 -3.70 -8.09 28.90
CA ASN A 1103 -3.00 -7.07 29.67
C ASN A 1103 -4.02 -6.25 30.48
N PRO A 1104 -4.09 -6.41 31.82
CA PRO A 1104 -5.13 -5.77 32.63
C PRO A 1104 -5.07 -4.25 32.54
N ILE A 1105 -3.85 -3.70 32.52
CA ILE A 1105 -3.62 -2.25 32.55
C ILE A 1105 -4.10 -1.61 31.25
N ALA A 1106 -3.91 -2.25 30.10
CA ALA A 1106 -4.34 -1.70 28.81
C ALA A 1106 -5.86 -1.54 28.73
N ASP A 1107 -6.61 -2.46 29.33
CA ASP A 1107 -8.06 -2.41 29.31
C ASP A 1107 -8.63 -1.43 30.36
N PHE A 1108 -7.92 -1.24 31.48
CA PHE A 1108 -8.18 -0.14 32.42
C PHE A 1108 -7.84 1.24 31.85
N MET A 1109 -7.31 1.35 30.64
CA MET A 1109 -7.13 2.63 29.94
C MET A 1109 -8.28 2.90 28.95
N ASN A 1110 -9.24 1.98 28.81
CA ASN A 1110 -10.48 2.22 28.07
C ASN A 1110 -11.45 3.00 28.96
N LYS A 1111 -11.96 4.15 28.47
CA LYS A 1111 -12.87 5.04 29.19
C LYS A 1111 -14.14 4.31 29.66
N GLU A 1112 -14.79 3.55 28.79
CA GLU A 1112 -16.04 2.84 29.13
C GLU A 1112 -15.81 1.81 30.23
N ARG A 1113 -14.71 1.07 30.13
CA ARG A 1113 -14.36 0.04 31.12
C ARG A 1113 -13.89 0.64 32.45
N LEU A 1114 -13.20 1.78 32.42
CA LEU A 1114 -12.90 2.58 33.61
C LEU A 1114 -14.19 3.04 34.30
N LEU A 1115 -15.15 3.57 33.55
CA LEU A 1115 -16.43 4.00 34.09
C LEU A 1115 -17.24 2.82 34.65
N SER A 1116 -17.12 1.63 34.07
CA SER A 1116 -17.74 0.40 34.61
C SER A 1116 -17.16 -0.06 35.95
N LEU A 1117 -16.02 0.48 36.42
CA LEU A 1117 -15.55 0.26 37.79
C LEU A 1117 -16.33 1.07 38.82
N PHE A 1118 -17.08 2.08 38.37
CA PHE A 1118 -17.81 3.05 39.19
C PHE A 1118 -19.35 2.93 39.05
N GLN A 1119 -19.80 2.05 38.14
CA GLN A 1119 -21.18 1.56 38.01
C GLN A 1119 -21.21 0.14 38.58
#